data_AF-U1QPS0-F1
#
_entry.id   AF-U1QPS0-F1
#
_cell.length_a   1.000
_cell.length_b   1.000
_cell.length_c   1.000
_cell.angle_alpha   90.00
_cell.angle_beta   90.00
_cell.angle_gamma   90.00
#
_symmetry.space_group_name_H-M   'P 1'
#
loop_
_entity.id
_entity.type
_entity.pdbx_description
1 polymer ?
#
loop_
_entity_poly.entity_id
_entity_poly.type
_entity_poly.pdbx_seq_one_letter_code
_entity_poly.pdbx_strand_id
1 'polypeptide(L)'
;MPGLRTELGVGVAIARAELRDLLRRNDSRRQLATLALLALLGVPVWLSLVRQGYALGVTTRGGTSAAVVPVVRNLLVPGLLVVALFGGLGAAQSLTRNAVRPLVLTTASTRAVVVGKLLYLLSTWLLVLTLAAGPAFAYAAGARAPVFVLALLVGGIPLLLLTMGVGLSMAYLLWVSIERLGLPEMARRLVTASLSVVAFLFALVLGLSLGQTTGSTSGLALPTGDPVVPLGWYADLLFVGSPVAEPLGPRTGVAVLAIWAGLPLVFGVLVRLAPAYWYATPSDGNADKRKGSGTVPEFESTPGEQIGRGTGFFGRSATLRAALGYARHAARRPDRYVYLFYYLFPVAMVLVPLGVSNPEMIPAALGVGLLLLGVWFAGSVVCLNPLGTEGAMLSQLVLAETPAQTFVHARLLVGLTVGAVLSLTGLGIVVVWGVGVPPVTVTTVWVALLVLGGLAAVLVVSGTFALAIGSVLPKFETTEVFDSIETLVPSVFAALIHGVVGLVVLSGTAGAVLALSPGNPLGIPRRVALLGAGLLVLALVALADGSRRYAIARVRTYGREGLGLGRTYAVYAAFGLSVLSLLLGQSLSLAAVALLGVEVPVETPDLTILFVLEYLGAVLVAIGFLYVSRRGLSYLDIRLPTRREVGVVAVGLLALLALQALGSFVIGQLDLPAAENTLFNLEDGDPSLLFVLVPLILLVNGPVEELLYRNVVQKYLTERFPTHVAVLLASVVFTLAHIPAYLVGGPSLLGVVVTLGLLFGLSCVLGTLFVRTRNLVVVAAVHGLYNATLLVALYLTAA
;
A
#
# COMPACT_ATOMS: atom_id res chain seq x y z
N MET A 1 -52.21 -1.79 -0.71
CA MET A 1 -50.74 -1.99 -0.68
C MET A 1 -50.11 -0.92 -1.55
N PRO A 2 -49.02 -0.24 -1.13
CA PRO A 2 -48.33 0.71 -2.00
C PRO A 2 -47.92 0.01 -3.30
N GLY A 3 -48.07 0.70 -4.43
CA GLY A 3 -47.69 0.15 -5.73
C GLY A 3 -46.17 -0.02 -5.84
N LEU A 4 -45.72 -0.96 -6.67
CA LEU A 4 -44.30 -1.25 -6.93
C LEU A 4 -43.48 0.03 -7.22
N ARG A 5 -44.07 0.98 -7.96
CA ARG A 5 -43.45 2.28 -8.28
C ARG A 5 -43.17 3.13 -7.04
N THR A 6 -44.08 3.14 -6.07
CA THR A 6 -43.91 3.88 -4.81
C THR A 6 -42.81 3.27 -3.97
N GLU A 7 -42.76 1.93 -3.88
CA GLU A 7 -41.70 1.22 -3.14
C GLU A 7 -40.32 1.44 -3.76
N LEU A 8 -40.22 1.42 -5.09
CA LEU A 8 -38.99 1.75 -5.82
C LEU A 8 -38.55 3.20 -5.56
N GLY A 9 -39.48 4.16 -5.61
CA GLY A 9 -39.18 5.58 -5.35
C GLY A 9 -38.63 5.82 -3.95
N VAL A 10 -39.23 5.20 -2.93
CA VAL A 10 -38.74 5.25 -1.54
C VAL A 10 -37.37 4.57 -1.41
N GLY A 11 -37.19 3.41 -2.03
CA GLY A 11 -35.89 2.71 -2.05
C GLY A 11 -34.76 3.56 -2.64
N VAL A 12 -35.00 4.23 -3.77
CA VAL A 12 -34.01 5.15 -4.39
C VAL A 12 -33.65 6.30 -3.45
N ALA A 13 -34.62 6.87 -2.74
CA ALA A 13 -34.37 7.94 -1.78
C ALA A 13 -33.48 7.49 -0.61
N ILE A 14 -33.73 6.28 -0.07
CA ILE A 14 -32.90 5.66 0.98
C ILE A 14 -31.47 5.47 0.47
N ALA A 15 -31.30 4.87 -0.72
CA ALA A 15 -29.98 4.61 -1.30
C ALA A 15 -29.17 5.90 -1.49
N ARG A 16 -29.81 6.96 -1.99
CA ARG A 16 -29.19 8.27 -2.22
C ARG A 16 -28.76 8.95 -0.92
N ALA A 17 -29.55 8.81 0.15
CA ALA A 17 -29.22 9.37 1.45
C ALA A 17 -27.98 8.69 2.05
N GLU A 18 -27.91 7.35 1.99
CA GLU A 18 -26.76 6.58 2.48
C GLU A 18 -25.48 6.88 1.70
N LEU A 19 -25.57 7.03 0.37
CA LEU A 19 -24.41 7.38 -0.45
C LEU A 19 -23.86 8.78 -0.11
N ARG A 20 -24.73 9.76 0.16
CA ARG A 20 -24.31 11.11 0.56
C ARG A 20 -23.65 11.14 1.93
N ASP A 21 -24.15 10.35 2.86
CA ASP A 21 -23.58 10.23 4.20
C ASP A 21 -22.17 9.61 4.13
N LEU A 22 -21.99 8.56 3.32
CA LEU A 22 -20.68 7.94 3.07
C LEU A 22 -19.64 8.95 2.55
N LEU A 23 -20.03 9.84 1.63
CA LEU A 23 -19.14 10.85 1.05
C LEU A 23 -18.74 11.93 2.07
N ARG A 24 -19.65 12.34 2.96
CA ARG A 24 -19.40 13.41 3.94
C ARG A 24 -18.53 12.97 5.12
N ARG A 25 -18.56 11.70 5.50
CA ARG A 25 -17.77 11.16 6.63
C ARG A 25 -16.26 11.12 6.36
N ASN A 26 -15.81 11.26 5.11
CA ASN A 26 -14.42 11.04 4.69
C ASN A 26 -13.64 12.33 4.31
N ASP A 27 -14.04 13.50 4.82
CA ASP A 27 -13.57 14.82 4.35
C ASP A 27 -12.34 15.40 5.09
N SER A 28 -11.43 14.55 5.60
CA SER A 28 -10.22 15.08 6.25
C SER A 28 -9.11 15.40 5.23
N ARG A 29 -8.44 16.56 5.39
CA ARG A 29 -7.28 16.98 4.57
C ARG A 29 -6.19 15.91 4.43
N ARG A 30 -5.96 15.12 5.48
CA ARG A 30 -4.97 14.03 5.46
C ARG A 30 -5.46 12.84 4.63
N GLN A 31 -6.72 12.47 4.77
CA GLN A 31 -7.33 11.41 3.98
C GLN A 31 -7.40 11.76 2.50
N LEU A 32 -7.74 13.01 2.17
CA LEU A 32 -7.69 13.51 0.78
C LEU A 32 -6.28 13.44 0.21
N ALA A 33 -5.25 13.82 0.96
CA ALA A 33 -3.86 13.70 0.51
C ALA A 33 -3.42 12.24 0.34
N THR A 34 -3.87 11.33 1.20
CA THR A 34 -3.60 9.90 1.04
C THR A 34 -4.33 9.31 -0.16
N LEU A 35 -5.60 9.69 -0.39
CA LEU A 35 -6.35 9.30 -1.58
C LEU A 35 -5.70 9.85 -2.85
N ALA A 36 -5.20 11.08 -2.82
CA ALA A 36 -4.46 11.67 -3.93
C ALA A 36 -3.16 10.92 -4.22
N LEU A 37 -2.40 10.54 -3.18
CA LEU A 37 -1.18 9.73 -3.36
C LEU A 37 -1.51 8.33 -3.90
N LEU A 38 -2.56 7.67 -3.38
CA LEU A 38 -2.99 6.37 -3.88
C LEU A 38 -3.52 6.46 -5.31
N ALA A 39 -4.23 7.52 -5.67
CA ALA A 39 -4.67 7.77 -7.03
C ALA A 39 -3.47 8.00 -7.94
N LEU A 40 -2.49 8.81 -7.52
CA LEU A 40 -1.27 9.07 -8.27
C LEU A 40 -0.49 7.78 -8.57
N LEU A 41 -0.45 6.83 -7.63
CA LEU A 41 0.21 5.53 -7.81
C LEU A 41 -0.66 4.50 -8.53
N GLY A 42 -1.98 4.52 -8.31
CA GLY A 42 -2.92 3.51 -8.79
C GLY A 42 -3.54 3.80 -10.17
N VAL A 43 -3.81 5.06 -10.49
CA VAL A 43 -4.35 5.48 -11.80
C VAL A 43 -3.46 5.04 -12.96
N PRO A 44 -2.12 5.15 -12.87
CA PRO A 44 -1.31 4.73 -14.00
C PRO A 44 -1.29 3.20 -14.21
N VAL A 45 -1.30 2.42 -13.13
CA VAL A 45 -1.49 0.95 -13.22
C VAL A 45 -2.84 0.63 -13.86
N TRP A 46 -3.89 1.32 -13.43
CA TRP A 46 -5.24 1.16 -13.99
C TRP A 46 -5.29 1.50 -15.48
N LEU A 47 -4.74 2.64 -15.88
CA LEU A 47 -4.67 3.05 -17.28
C LEU A 47 -3.83 2.04 -18.12
N SER A 48 -2.82 1.40 -17.53
CA SER A 48 -2.01 0.36 -18.21
C SER A 48 -2.86 -0.87 -18.51
N LEU A 49 -3.71 -1.28 -17.56
CA LEU A 49 -4.68 -2.35 -17.79
C LEU A 49 -5.70 -1.96 -18.87
N VAL A 50 -6.16 -0.70 -18.89
CA VAL A 50 -7.06 -0.17 -19.94
C VAL A 50 -6.40 -0.30 -21.31
N ARG A 51 -5.14 0.14 -21.43
CA ARG A 51 -4.38 0.06 -22.67
C ARG A 51 -4.13 -1.39 -23.12
N GLN A 52 -3.75 -2.28 -22.21
CA GLN A 52 -3.59 -3.71 -22.49
C GLN A 52 -4.91 -4.32 -22.99
N GLY A 53 -6.03 -3.94 -22.37
CA GLY A 53 -7.37 -4.31 -22.84
C GLY A 53 -7.60 -3.90 -24.28
N TYR A 54 -7.35 -2.63 -24.63
CA TYR A 54 -7.47 -2.13 -26.01
C TYR A 54 -6.57 -2.90 -26.98
N ALA A 55 -5.29 -3.10 -26.64
CA ALA A 55 -4.33 -3.83 -27.48
C ALA A 55 -4.78 -5.27 -27.75
N LEU A 56 -5.23 -5.98 -26.69
CA LEU A 56 -5.84 -7.32 -26.81
C LEU A 56 -7.09 -7.31 -27.71
N GLY A 57 -7.90 -6.25 -27.64
CA GLY A 57 -9.04 -6.08 -28.53
C GLY A 57 -8.61 -5.97 -29.99
N VAL A 58 -7.56 -5.19 -30.28
CA VAL A 58 -7.02 -5.02 -31.64
C VAL A 58 -6.49 -6.34 -32.19
N THR A 59 -5.70 -7.08 -31.42
CA THR A 59 -5.08 -8.35 -31.88
C THR A 59 -6.10 -9.46 -32.08
N THR A 60 -7.21 -9.45 -31.33
CA THR A 60 -8.26 -10.48 -31.44
C THR A 60 -9.34 -10.18 -32.49
N ARG A 61 -9.27 -9.04 -33.21
CA ARG A 61 -10.28 -8.66 -34.24
C ARG A 61 -10.51 -9.74 -35.30
N GLY A 62 -9.46 -10.46 -35.69
CA GLY A 62 -9.53 -11.54 -36.68
C GLY A 62 -10.02 -12.88 -36.13
N GLY A 63 -10.46 -12.92 -34.87
CA GLY A 63 -10.64 -14.14 -34.10
C GLY A 63 -9.36 -14.54 -33.36
N THR A 64 -9.48 -15.49 -32.43
CA THR A 64 -8.35 -16.02 -31.67
C THR A 64 -8.56 -17.50 -31.38
N SER A 65 -7.47 -18.27 -31.32
CA SER A 65 -7.48 -19.67 -30.88
C SER A 65 -7.50 -19.81 -29.34
N ALA A 66 -7.37 -18.70 -28.61
CA ALA A 66 -7.45 -18.71 -27.16
C ALA A 66 -8.86 -19.06 -26.69
N ALA A 67 -8.98 -20.11 -25.89
CA ALA A 67 -10.25 -20.58 -25.32
C ALA A 67 -10.74 -19.68 -24.17
N VAL A 68 -10.98 -18.38 -24.44
CA VAL A 68 -11.37 -17.39 -23.44
C VAL A 68 -12.73 -17.70 -22.84
N VAL A 69 -13.76 -17.92 -23.66
CA VAL A 69 -15.12 -18.21 -23.18
C VAL A 69 -15.18 -19.52 -22.38
N PRO A 70 -14.55 -20.64 -22.80
CA PRO A 70 -14.48 -21.86 -22.00
C PRO A 70 -13.84 -21.66 -20.63
N VAL A 71 -12.79 -20.84 -20.54
CA VAL A 71 -12.17 -20.47 -19.26
C VAL A 71 -13.13 -19.68 -18.39
N VAL A 72 -13.83 -18.70 -18.95
CA VAL A 72 -14.79 -17.91 -18.18
C VAL A 72 -15.99 -18.75 -17.76
N ARG A 73 -16.47 -19.72 -18.56
CA ARG A 73 -17.55 -20.65 -18.16
C ARG A 73 -17.23 -21.36 -16.84
N ASN A 74 -15.99 -21.82 -16.69
CA ASN A 74 -15.52 -22.53 -15.50
C ASN A 74 -15.24 -21.58 -14.32
N LEU A 75 -14.78 -20.35 -14.58
CA LEU A 75 -14.45 -19.37 -13.54
C LEU A 75 -15.64 -18.49 -13.10
N LEU A 76 -16.73 -18.46 -13.87
CA LEU A 76 -17.87 -17.58 -13.61
C LEU A 76 -18.54 -17.89 -12.27
N VAL A 77 -19.09 -19.10 -12.09
CA VAL A 77 -19.82 -19.47 -10.87
C VAL A 77 -18.94 -19.39 -9.62
N PRO A 78 -17.70 -19.91 -9.64
CA PRO A 78 -16.84 -19.83 -8.48
C PRO A 78 -16.43 -18.38 -8.16
N GLY A 79 -16.19 -17.54 -9.18
CA GLY A 79 -16.00 -16.10 -9.02
C GLY A 79 -17.20 -15.40 -8.40
N LEU A 80 -18.42 -15.74 -8.83
CA LEU A 80 -19.66 -15.20 -8.25
C LEU A 80 -19.87 -15.65 -6.81
N LEU A 81 -19.49 -16.88 -6.44
CA LEU A 81 -19.55 -17.32 -5.05
C LEU A 81 -18.62 -16.49 -4.15
N VAL A 82 -17.40 -16.23 -4.62
CA VAL A 82 -16.46 -15.33 -3.92
C VAL A 82 -17.07 -13.94 -3.77
N VAL A 83 -17.61 -13.36 -4.86
CA VAL A 83 -18.27 -12.05 -4.82
C VAL A 83 -19.53 -12.05 -3.95
N ALA A 84 -20.33 -13.12 -3.93
CA ALA A 84 -21.52 -13.22 -3.08
C ALA A 84 -21.13 -13.29 -1.60
N LEU A 85 -20.10 -14.04 -1.25
CA LEU A 85 -19.66 -14.13 0.13
C LEU A 85 -19.02 -12.83 0.62
N PHE A 86 -18.16 -12.19 -0.19
CA PHE A 86 -17.57 -10.90 0.19
C PHE A 86 -18.53 -9.74 0.09
N GLY A 87 -19.24 -9.65 -1.03
CA GLY A 87 -20.24 -8.64 -1.28
C GLY A 87 -21.38 -8.76 -0.31
N GLY A 88 -21.83 -9.97 -0.01
CA GLY A 88 -22.87 -10.26 0.97
C GLY A 88 -22.46 -10.02 2.41
N LEU A 89 -21.27 -10.44 2.81
CA LEU A 89 -20.76 -10.22 4.16
C LEU A 89 -20.36 -8.76 4.37
N GLY A 90 -19.67 -8.15 3.40
CA GLY A 90 -19.36 -6.72 3.39
C GLY A 90 -20.63 -5.87 3.31
N ALA A 91 -21.65 -6.33 2.58
CA ALA A 91 -22.98 -5.73 2.59
C ALA A 91 -23.62 -5.86 3.96
N ALA A 92 -23.69 -7.06 4.55
CA ALA A 92 -24.26 -7.25 5.88
C ALA A 92 -23.54 -6.37 6.91
N GLN A 93 -22.21 -6.31 6.89
CA GLN A 93 -21.42 -5.38 7.70
C GLN A 93 -21.78 -3.91 7.41
N SER A 94 -21.90 -3.51 6.15
CA SER A 94 -22.32 -2.13 5.81
C SER A 94 -23.77 -1.83 6.21
N LEU A 95 -24.64 -2.83 6.22
CA LEU A 95 -26.05 -2.74 6.55
C LEU A 95 -26.29 -2.79 8.05
N THR A 96 -25.34 -3.36 8.80
CA THR A 96 -25.36 -3.32 10.25
C THR A 96 -24.74 -1.99 10.73
N ARG A 97 -23.67 -1.47 10.08
CA ARG A 97 -23.06 -0.13 10.33
C ARG A 97 -24.03 1.03 10.09
N ASN A 98 -24.89 0.84 9.12
CA ASN A 98 -26.03 1.71 8.83
C ASN A 98 -27.30 0.91 9.05
N ALA A 99 -27.43 0.30 10.25
CA ALA A 99 -28.67 -0.31 10.69
C ALA A 99 -29.81 0.62 10.31
N VAL A 100 -30.83 0.06 9.65
CA VAL A 100 -31.95 0.85 9.15
C VAL A 100 -32.48 1.62 10.35
N ARG A 101 -32.35 2.95 10.31
CA ARG A 101 -32.69 3.78 11.48
C ARG A 101 -34.11 3.42 11.90
N PRO A 102 -34.43 3.32 13.21
CA PRO A 102 -35.75 2.90 13.66
C PRO A 102 -36.90 3.68 13.01
N LEU A 103 -36.67 4.96 12.68
CA LEU A 103 -37.61 5.81 11.95
C LEU A 103 -37.81 5.38 10.48
N VAL A 104 -36.80 4.84 9.80
CA VAL A 104 -36.94 4.30 8.44
C VAL A 104 -37.72 2.97 8.45
N LEU A 105 -37.49 2.12 9.46
CA LEU A 105 -38.24 0.87 9.64
C LEU A 105 -39.74 1.09 9.93
N THR A 106 -40.10 2.25 10.48
CA THR A 106 -41.49 2.61 10.80
C THR A 106 -42.17 3.45 9.72
N THR A 107 -41.40 4.09 8.82
CA THR A 107 -41.94 4.99 7.77
C THR A 107 -41.91 4.39 6.37
N ALA A 108 -41.19 3.29 6.13
CA ALA A 108 -41.11 2.61 4.84
C ALA A 108 -41.45 1.12 4.94
N SER A 109 -41.98 0.53 3.86
CA SER A 109 -42.24 -0.92 3.82
C SER A 109 -40.92 -1.71 3.78
N THR A 110 -40.91 -2.93 4.33
CA THR A 110 -39.76 -3.84 4.27
C THR A 110 -39.21 -3.99 2.85
N ARG A 111 -40.11 -4.08 1.85
CA ARG A 111 -39.75 -4.17 0.43
C ARG A 111 -39.00 -2.93 -0.04
N ALA A 112 -39.50 -1.72 0.27
CA ALA A 112 -38.85 -0.47 -0.09
C ALA A 112 -37.46 -0.32 0.56
N VAL A 113 -37.33 -0.74 1.82
CA VAL A 113 -36.04 -0.73 2.52
C VAL A 113 -35.05 -1.71 1.90
N VAL A 114 -35.45 -2.97 1.62
CA VAL A 114 -34.60 -3.96 0.94
C VAL A 114 -34.16 -3.45 -0.44
N VAL A 115 -35.07 -2.86 -1.21
CA VAL A 115 -34.74 -2.22 -2.50
C VAL A 115 -33.70 -1.12 -2.31
N GLY A 116 -33.90 -0.21 -1.34
CA GLY A 116 -32.95 0.87 -1.10
C GLY A 116 -31.56 0.38 -0.70
N LYS A 117 -31.49 -0.69 0.10
CA LYS A 117 -30.22 -1.32 0.48
C LYS A 117 -29.53 -2.01 -0.70
N LEU A 118 -30.26 -2.76 -1.52
CA LEU A 118 -29.70 -3.38 -2.73
C LEU A 118 -29.21 -2.32 -3.73
N LEU A 119 -29.92 -1.21 -3.89
CA LEU A 119 -29.50 -0.10 -4.75
C LEU A 119 -28.27 0.64 -4.20
N TYR A 120 -28.20 0.85 -2.89
CA TYR A 120 -27.02 1.42 -2.25
C TYR A 120 -25.79 0.55 -2.49
N LEU A 121 -25.91 -0.77 -2.23
CA LEU A 121 -24.83 -1.72 -2.48
C LEU A 121 -24.47 -1.78 -3.96
N LEU A 122 -25.48 -1.82 -4.84
CA LEU A 122 -25.25 -1.80 -6.28
C LEU A 122 -24.45 -0.55 -6.68
N SER A 123 -24.76 0.61 -6.11
CA SER A 123 -24.05 1.86 -6.39
C SER A 123 -22.59 1.83 -5.93
N THR A 124 -22.30 1.27 -4.75
CA THR A 124 -20.92 1.17 -4.25
C THR A 124 -20.10 0.15 -5.03
N TRP A 125 -20.71 -0.98 -5.43
CA TRP A 125 -20.07 -1.99 -6.27
C TRP A 125 -19.92 -1.54 -7.71
N LEU A 126 -20.90 -0.82 -8.29
CA LEU A 126 -20.79 -0.24 -9.62
C LEU A 126 -19.61 0.74 -9.71
N LEU A 127 -19.30 1.50 -8.65
CA LEU A 127 -18.10 2.35 -8.65
C LEU A 127 -16.81 1.52 -8.79
N VAL A 128 -16.68 0.45 -7.99
CA VAL A 128 -15.53 -0.48 -8.06
C VAL A 128 -15.49 -1.20 -9.41
N LEU A 129 -16.63 -1.63 -9.91
CA LEU A 129 -16.77 -2.31 -11.20
C LEU A 129 -16.55 -1.36 -12.38
N THR A 130 -16.86 -0.07 -12.26
CA THR A 130 -16.56 0.91 -13.32
C THR A 130 -15.06 1.07 -13.48
N LEU A 131 -14.32 1.07 -12.35
CA LEU A 131 -12.86 0.97 -12.39
C LEU A 131 -12.44 -0.38 -12.99
N ALA A 132 -12.95 -1.52 -12.51
CA ALA A 132 -12.57 -2.83 -13.05
C ALA A 132 -12.98 -3.06 -14.53
N ALA A 133 -14.02 -2.38 -15.03
CA ALA A 133 -14.57 -2.54 -16.37
C ALA A 133 -13.85 -1.67 -17.41
N GLY A 134 -13.03 -0.71 -17.01
CA GLY A 134 -12.22 0.11 -17.92
C GLY A 134 -11.47 -0.72 -18.97
N PRO A 135 -10.68 -1.75 -18.57
CA PRO A 135 -10.04 -2.69 -19.48
C PRO A 135 -10.99 -3.43 -20.42
N ALA A 136 -12.18 -3.83 -19.94
CA ALA A 136 -13.17 -4.53 -20.76
C ALA A 136 -13.82 -3.61 -21.81
N PHE A 137 -14.13 -2.36 -21.46
CA PHE A 137 -14.60 -1.35 -22.42
C PHE A 137 -13.52 -1.00 -23.43
N ALA A 138 -12.26 -0.89 -22.99
CA ALA A 138 -11.13 -0.67 -23.88
C ALA A 138 -10.92 -1.85 -24.83
N TYR A 139 -11.02 -3.09 -24.35
CA TYR A 139 -11.05 -4.28 -25.20
C TYR A 139 -12.18 -4.21 -26.23
N ALA A 140 -13.40 -3.85 -25.83
CA ALA A 140 -14.52 -3.73 -26.75
C ALA A 140 -14.26 -2.69 -27.86
N ALA A 141 -13.69 -1.54 -27.50
CA ALA A 141 -13.27 -0.50 -28.45
C ALA A 141 -12.17 -1.01 -29.38
N GLY A 142 -11.15 -1.68 -28.82
CA GLY A 142 -10.08 -2.33 -29.55
C GLY A 142 -10.60 -3.36 -30.55
N ALA A 143 -11.51 -4.23 -30.12
CA ALA A 143 -12.13 -5.27 -30.95
C ALA A 143 -13.17 -4.74 -31.94
N ARG A 144 -13.54 -3.46 -31.87
CA ARG A 144 -14.69 -2.87 -32.60
C ARG A 144 -16.00 -3.62 -32.35
N ALA A 145 -16.21 -4.01 -31.10
CA ALA A 145 -17.32 -4.84 -30.62
C ALA A 145 -18.26 -4.03 -29.69
N PRO A 146 -19.05 -3.06 -30.19
CA PRO A 146 -19.95 -2.26 -29.33
C PRO A 146 -21.06 -3.10 -28.70
N VAL A 147 -21.46 -4.19 -29.36
CA VAL A 147 -22.46 -5.15 -28.84
C VAL A 147 -21.94 -5.86 -27.59
N PHE A 148 -20.63 -6.13 -27.49
CA PHE A 148 -20.02 -6.73 -26.30
C PHE A 148 -20.18 -5.86 -25.05
N VAL A 149 -20.10 -4.53 -25.20
CA VAL A 149 -20.38 -3.59 -24.09
C VAL A 149 -21.82 -3.73 -23.61
N LEU A 150 -22.76 -3.77 -24.54
CA LEU A 150 -24.17 -3.96 -24.21
C LEU A 150 -24.43 -5.33 -23.56
N ALA A 151 -23.77 -6.38 -24.05
CA ALA A 151 -23.84 -7.72 -23.51
C ALA A 151 -23.32 -7.81 -22.07
N LEU A 152 -22.19 -7.16 -21.77
CA LEU A 152 -21.66 -7.04 -20.41
C LEU A 152 -22.60 -6.28 -19.48
N LEU A 153 -23.24 -5.20 -19.93
CA LEU A 153 -24.18 -4.43 -19.10
C LEU A 153 -25.50 -5.19 -18.87
N VAL A 154 -26.12 -5.67 -19.94
CA VAL A 154 -27.42 -6.36 -19.90
C VAL A 154 -27.30 -7.74 -19.24
N GLY A 155 -26.21 -8.46 -19.50
CA GLY A 155 -25.93 -9.75 -18.89
C GLY A 155 -25.32 -9.63 -17.48
N GLY A 156 -24.46 -8.64 -17.24
CA GLY A 156 -23.74 -8.48 -15.98
C GLY A 156 -24.58 -7.88 -14.85
N ILE A 157 -25.49 -6.94 -15.12
CA ILE A 157 -26.31 -6.32 -14.06
C ILE A 157 -27.24 -7.33 -13.36
N PRO A 158 -28.03 -8.18 -14.06
CA PRO A 158 -28.84 -9.23 -13.44
C PRO A 158 -28.00 -10.21 -12.63
N LEU A 159 -26.84 -10.60 -13.17
CA LEU A 159 -25.88 -11.49 -12.54
C LEU A 159 -25.37 -10.90 -11.21
N LEU A 160 -24.99 -9.62 -11.24
CA LEU A 160 -24.52 -8.89 -10.07
C LEU A 160 -25.61 -8.74 -9.02
N LEU A 161 -26.82 -8.33 -9.42
CA LEU A 161 -27.98 -8.21 -8.51
C LEU A 161 -28.31 -9.54 -7.84
N LEU A 162 -28.31 -10.64 -8.61
CA LEU A 162 -28.53 -11.98 -8.07
C LEU A 162 -27.44 -12.35 -7.06
N THR A 163 -26.18 -12.14 -7.42
CA THR A 163 -25.01 -12.42 -6.58
C THR A 163 -25.04 -11.65 -5.27
N MET A 164 -25.34 -10.35 -5.33
CA MET A 164 -25.49 -9.49 -4.16
C MET A 164 -26.67 -9.92 -3.29
N GLY A 165 -27.79 -10.30 -3.90
CA GLY A 165 -28.96 -10.76 -3.17
C GLY A 165 -28.74 -12.12 -2.48
N VAL A 166 -28.07 -13.06 -3.15
CA VAL A 166 -27.66 -14.35 -2.57
C VAL A 166 -26.70 -14.11 -1.41
N GLY A 167 -25.67 -13.30 -1.64
CA GLY A 167 -24.71 -12.93 -0.62
C GLY A 167 -25.36 -12.33 0.62
N LEU A 168 -26.26 -11.37 0.43
CA LEU A 168 -26.98 -10.73 1.53
C LEU A 168 -27.90 -11.73 2.27
N SER A 169 -28.57 -12.62 1.53
CA SER A 169 -29.40 -13.67 2.12
C SER A 169 -28.57 -14.62 2.99
N MET A 170 -27.42 -15.07 2.48
CA MET A 170 -26.48 -15.90 3.22
C MET A 170 -25.99 -15.20 4.48
N ALA A 171 -25.71 -13.90 4.39
CA ALA A 171 -25.24 -13.14 5.54
C ALA A 171 -26.34 -12.96 6.61
N TYR A 172 -27.59 -12.69 6.23
CA TYR A 172 -28.72 -12.68 7.17
C TYR A 172 -28.95 -14.04 7.83
N LEU A 173 -28.89 -15.13 7.05
CA LEU A 173 -29.01 -16.49 7.58
C LEU A 173 -27.89 -16.84 8.55
N LEU A 174 -26.65 -16.51 8.20
CA LEU A 174 -25.48 -16.71 9.05
C LEU A 174 -25.66 -15.97 10.38
N TRP A 175 -26.05 -14.70 10.32
CA TRP A 175 -26.25 -13.88 11.51
C TRP A 175 -27.37 -14.41 12.40
N VAL A 176 -28.54 -14.71 11.84
CA VAL A 176 -29.68 -15.26 12.61
C VAL A 176 -29.33 -16.62 13.21
N SER A 177 -28.56 -17.45 12.49
CA SER A 177 -28.10 -18.75 13.01
C SER A 177 -27.15 -18.59 14.18
N ILE A 178 -26.21 -17.65 14.10
CA ILE A 178 -25.27 -17.34 15.18
C ILE A 178 -26.03 -16.79 16.40
N GLU A 179 -27.04 -15.93 16.19
CA GLU A 179 -27.84 -15.35 17.27
C GLU A 179 -28.61 -16.42 18.05
N ARG A 180 -29.13 -17.44 17.33
CA ARG A 180 -29.83 -18.58 17.94
C ARG A 180 -28.93 -19.48 18.79
N LEU A 181 -27.61 -19.44 18.60
CA LEU A 181 -26.68 -20.23 19.41
C LEU A 181 -26.51 -19.67 20.84
N GLY A 182 -27.03 -18.47 21.14
CA GLY A 182 -26.96 -17.88 22.47
C GLY A 182 -25.52 -17.69 22.99
N LEU A 183 -24.55 -17.56 22.07
CA LEU A 183 -23.13 -17.46 22.43
C LEU A 183 -22.88 -16.19 23.24
N PRO A 184 -21.97 -16.23 24.24
CA PRO A 184 -21.47 -15.02 24.88
C PRO A 184 -20.95 -14.03 23.83
N GLU A 185 -21.15 -12.75 24.09
CA GLU A 185 -20.82 -11.65 23.16
C GLU A 185 -19.43 -11.81 22.50
N MET A 186 -18.42 -12.16 23.29
CA MET A 186 -17.06 -12.39 22.80
C MET A 186 -16.94 -13.60 21.85
N ALA A 187 -17.60 -14.72 22.16
CA ALA A 187 -17.57 -15.92 21.34
C ALA A 187 -18.36 -15.70 20.04
N ARG A 188 -19.53 -15.06 20.11
CA ARG A 188 -20.33 -14.65 18.95
C ARG A 188 -19.48 -13.87 17.95
N ARG A 189 -18.75 -12.86 18.44
CA ARG A 189 -17.86 -11.99 17.63
C ARG A 189 -16.76 -12.77 16.92
N LEU A 190 -16.03 -13.61 17.65
CA LEU A 190 -14.92 -14.40 17.10
C LEU A 190 -15.40 -15.46 16.11
N VAL A 191 -16.54 -16.08 16.36
CA VAL A 191 -17.16 -17.06 15.46
C VAL A 191 -17.60 -16.39 14.16
N THR A 192 -18.23 -15.22 14.23
CA THR A 192 -18.67 -14.49 13.02
C THR A 192 -17.49 -14.08 12.14
N ALA A 193 -16.41 -13.55 12.76
CA ALA A 193 -15.20 -13.17 12.03
C ALA A 193 -14.45 -14.39 11.46
N SER A 194 -14.33 -15.48 12.22
CA SER A 194 -13.67 -16.71 11.77
C SER A 194 -14.45 -17.40 10.64
N LEU A 195 -15.78 -17.51 10.76
CA LEU A 195 -16.64 -18.08 9.72
C LEU A 195 -16.56 -17.28 8.42
N SER A 196 -16.42 -15.96 8.52
CA SER A 196 -16.23 -15.09 7.36
C SER A 196 -14.94 -15.42 6.59
N VAL A 197 -13.84 -15.61 7.32
CA VAL A 197 -12.54 -15.99 6.74
C VAL A 197 -12.60 -17.40 6.18
N VAL A 198 -13.18 -18.35 6.92
CA VAL A 198 -13.31 -19.74 6.46
C VAL A 198 -14.20 -19.82 5.23
N ALA A 199 -15.32 -19.12 5.20
CA ALA A 199 -16.21 -19.05 4.03
C ALA A 199 -15.48 -18.44 2.83
N PHE A 200 -14.66 -17.42 3.04
CA PHE A 200 -13.82 -16.86 1.98
C PHE A 200 -12.81 -17.90 1.46
N LEU A 201 -12.01 -18.49 2.36
CA LEU A 201 -11.00 -19.49 1.98
C LEU A 201 -11.66 -20.66 1.24
N PHE A 202 -12.79 -21.15 1.75
CA PHE A 202 -13.58 -22.18 1.12
C PHE A 202 -14.07 -21.77 -0.26
N ALA A 203 -14.62 -20.57 -0.42
CA ALA A 203 -15.10 -20.08 -1.71
C ALA A 203 -13.99 -19.83 -2.72
N LEU A 204 -12.81 -19.42 -2.24
CA LEU A 204 -11.62 -19.27 -3.06
C LEU A 204 -11.06 -20.62 -3.50
N VAL A 205 -10.95 -21.58 -2.58
CA VAL A 205 -10.52 -22.96 -2.88
C VAL A 205 -11.50 -23.61 -3.84
N LEU A 206 -12.79 -23.64 -3.51
CA LEU A 206 -13.86 -24.16 -4.36
C LEU A 206 -13.89 -23.42 -5.71
N GLY A 207 -13.70 -22.10 -5.64
CA GLY A 207 -13.26 -21.18 -6.68
C GLY A 207 -12.40 -21.80 -7.77
N LEU A 208 -11.19 -22.12 -7.32
CA LEU A 208 -10.08 -22.59 -8.13
C LEU A 208 -10.22 -24.07 -8.48
N SER A 209 -10.72 -24.90 -7.56
CA SER A 209 -10.90 -26.34 -7.75
C SER A 209 -11.99 -26.68 -8.76
N LEU A 210 -13.11 -25.94 -8.78
CA LEU A 210 -14.14 -26.08 -9.82
C LEU A 210 -13.65 -25.61 -11.20
N GLY A 211 -12.63 -24.75 -11.22
CA GLY A 211 -11.92 -24.30 -12.40
C GLY A 211 -10.72 -25.19 -12.76
N GLN A 212 -10.68 -26.46 -12.37
CA GLN A 212 -9.66 -27.41 -12.80
C GLN A 212 -10.31 -28.60 -13.49
N THR A 213 -9.95 -28.86 -14.74
CA THR A 213 -10.40 -30.06 -15.46
C THR A 213 -9.54 -31.26 -15.10
N THR A 214 -10.17 -32.42 -14.94
CA THR A 214 -9.54 -33.73 -14.71
C THR A 214 -8.59 -34.10 -15.86
N GLY A 215 -7.30 -33.77 -15.77
CA GLY A 215 -6.32 -34.25 -16.76
C GLY A 215 -4.96 -33.57 -16.82
N SER A 216 -4.74 -32.40 -16.21
CA SER A 216 -3.46 -31.68 -16.33
C SER A 216 -2.64 -31.74 -15.03
N THR A 217 -1.64 -32.63 -15.00
CA THR A 217 -0.74 -32.86 -13.84
C THR A 217 0.52 -31.99 -13.86
N SER A 218 0.62 -30.97 -14.72
CA SER A 218 1.78 -30.06 -14.70
C SER A 218 1.47 -28.72 -15.37
N GLY A 219 1.39 -27.66 -14.56
CA GLY A 219 1.25 -26.26 -15.00
C GLY A 219 -0.08 -25.60 -14.62
N LEU A 220 -0.07 -24.25 -14.61
CA LEU A 220 -1.22 -23.36 -14.42
C LEU A 220 -2.12 -23.36 -15.67
N ALA A 221 -2.54 -24.54 -16.13
CA ALA A 221 -3.39 -24.69 -17.30
C ALA A 221 -4.80 -24.16 -17.00
N LEU A 222 -5.33 -23.29 -17.88
CA LEU A 222 -6.65 -22.69 -17.70
C LEU A 222 -7.75 -23.74 -17.99
N PRO A 223 -8.87 -23.75 -17.24
CA PRO A 223 -9.94 -24.74 -17.44
C PRO A 223 -10.74 -24.49 -18.72
N THR A 224 -10.53 -25.32 -19.74
CA THR A 224 -11.23 -25.16 -21.03
C THR A 224 -12.33 -26.18 -21.28
N GLY A 225 -12.59 -27.09 -20.34
CA GLY A 225 -13.62 -28.12 -20.46
C GLY A 225 -15.05 -27.60 -20.23
N ASP A 226 -16.04 -28.49 -20.35
CA ASP A 226 -17.43 -28.17 -20.00
C ASP A 226 -17.54 -27.73 -18.53
N PRO A 227 -18.31 -26.68 -18.21
CA PRO A 227 -18.40 -26.17 -16.86
C PRO A 227 -19.06 -27.18 -15.92
N VAL A 228 -18.41 -27.43 -14.77
CA VAL A 228 -18.92 -28.34 -13.72
C VAL A 228 -20.29 -27.89 -13.21
N VAL A 229 -20.51 -26.58 -13.11
CA VAL A 229 -21.81 -26.00 -12.73
C VAL A 229 -22.51 -25.49 -14.00
N PRO A 230 -23.71 -25.97 -14.36
CA PRO A 230 -24.42 -25.56 -15.57
C PRO A 230 -24.69 -24.05 -15.70
N LEU A 231 -24.68 -23.31 -14.59
CA LEU A 231 -24.78 -21.85 -14.60
C LEU A 231 -23.58 -21.17 -15.30
N GLY A 232 -22.45 -21.87 -15.43
CA GLY A 232 -21.27 -21.41 -16.15
C GLY A 232 -21.54 -21.09 -17.63
N TRP A 233 -22.52 -21.74 -18.26
CA TRP A 233 -22.96 -21.43 -19.62
C TRP A 233 -23.52 -20.01 -19.78
N TYR A 234 -23.82 -19.30 -18.67
CA TYR A 234 -24.17 -17.88 -18.73
C TYR A 234 -23.03 -16.99 -19.24
N ALA A 235 -21.78 -17.46 -19.17
CA ALA A 235 -20.62 -16.74 -19.70
C ALA A 235 -20.78 -16.38 -21.19
N ASP A 236 -21.43 -17.25 -21.98
CA ASP A 236 -21.65 -17.02 -23.42
C ASP A 236 -22.40 -15.72 -23.69
N LEU A 237 -23.39 -15.40 -22.84
CA LEU A 237 -24.16 -14.16 -22.94
C LEU A 237 -23.28 -12.93 -22.72
N LEU A 238 -22.29 -13.00 -21.83
CA LEU A 238 -21.41 -11.87 -21.50
C LEU A 238 -20.48 -11.51 -22.65
N PHE A 239 -20.17 -12.45 -23.54
CA PHE A 239 -19.25 -12.28 -24.67
C PHE A 239 -19.94 -12.05 -26.01
N VAL A 240 -21.28 -11.94 -26.05
CA VAL A 240 -22.02 -11.72 -27.31
C VAL A 240 -21.49 -10.49 -28.05
N GLY A 241 -21.21 -10.67 -29.35
CA GLY A 241 -20.70 -9.61 -30.21
C GLY A 241 -19.21 -9.31 -30.05
N SER A 242 -18.48 -10.05 -29.20
CA SER A 242 -17.02 -10.01 -29.13
C SER A 242 -16.38 -10.99 -30.15
N PRO A 243 -15.10 -10.79 -30.53
CA PRO A 243 -14.38 -11.73 -31.40
C PRO A 243 -14.12 -13.12 -30.80
N VAL A 244 -14.32 -13.27 -29.48
CA VAL A 244 -14.20 -14.54 -28.74
C VAL A 244 -15.56 -15.19 -28.49
N ALA A 245 -16.66 -14.60 -28.99
CA ALA A 245 -18.00 -15.10 -28.74
C ALA A 245 -18.18 -16.53 -29.25
N GLU A 246 -18.73 -17.40 -28.41
CA GLU A 246 -19.20 -18.72 -28.82
C GLU A 246 -20.69 -18.70 -29.17
N PRO A 247 -21.17 -19.64 -30.01
CA PRO A 247 -22.59 -19.74 -30.34
C PRO A 247 -23.47 -19.93 -29.11
N LEU A 248 -24.59 -19.20 -29.05
CA LEU A 248 -25.57 -19.34 -27.99
C LEU A 248 -26.34 -20.66 -28.16
N GLY A 249 -26.20 -21.56 -27.18
CA GLY A 249 -26.85 -22.87 -27.20
C GLY A 249 -28.07 -22.96 -26.28
N PRO A 250 -28.80 -24.09 -26.31
CA PRO A 250 -29.88 -24.36 -25.36
C PRO A 250 -29.42 -24.27 -23.90
N ARG A 251 -28.18 -24.68 -23.61
CA ARG A 251 -27.57 -24.61 -22.28
C ARG A 251 -27.42 -23.17 -21.78
N THR A 252 -27.02 -22.24 -22.66
CA THR A 252 -26.98 -20.80 -22.38
C THR A 252 -28.38 -20.28 -22.05
N GLY A 253 -29.40 -20.66 -22.83
CA GLY A 253 -30.79 -20.26 -22.59
C GLY A 253 -31.31 -20.72 -21.22
N VAL A 254 -31.01 -21.95 -20.82
CA VAL A 254 -31.35 -22.48 -19.48
C VAL A 254 -30.64 -21.68 -18.38
N ALA A 255 -29.35 -21.36 -18.55
CA ALA A 255 -28.61 -20.55 -17.59
C ALA A 255 -29.20 -19.13 -17.45
N VAL A 256 -29.57 -18.48 -18.55
CA VAL A 256 -30.24 -17.16 -18.55
C VAL A 256 -31.57 -17.22 -17.80
N LEU A 257 -32.41 -18.20 -18.12
CA LEU A 257 -33.69 -18.41 -17.43
C LEU A 257 -33.49 -18.64 -15.93
N ALA A 258 -32.47 -19.42 -15.54
CA ALA A 258 -32.16 -19.66 -14.13
C ALA A 258 -31.79 -18.37 -13.37
N ILE A 259 -31.02 -17.47 -13.99
CA ILE A 259 -30.64 -16.19 -13.37
C ILE A 259 -31.83 -15.26 -13.22
N TRP A 260 -32.62 -15.11 -14.28
CA TRP A 260 -33.81 -14.25 -14.27
C TRP A 260 -34.90 -14.78 -13.35
N ALA A 261 -35.08 -16.10 -13.24
CA ALA A 261 -35.98 -16.71 -12.26
C ALA A 261 -35.43 -16.61 -10.83
N GLY A 262 -34.11 -16.64 -10.65
CA GLY A 262 -33.45 -16.49 -9.37
C GLY A 262 -33.65 -15.12 -8.73
N LEU A 263 -33.66 -14.04 -9.52
CA LEU A 263 -33.82 -12.67 -9.02
C LEU A 263 -35.07 -12.44 -8.13
N PRO A 264 -36.30 -12.72 -8.60
CA PRO A 264 -37.50 -12.54 -7.77
C PRO A 264 -37.54 -13.53 -6.59
N LEU A 265 -36.97 -14.74 -6.75
CA LEU A 265 -36.90 -15.74 -5.68
C LEU A 265 -36.00 -15.27 -4.54
N VAL A 266 -34.78 -14.83 -4.86
CA VAL A 266 -33.82 -14.30 -3.88
C VAL A 266 -34.33 -13.00 -3.26
N PHE A 267 -34.96 -12.12 -4.02
CA PHE A 267 -35.62 -10.93 -3.47
C PHE A 267 -36.74 -11.30 -2.47
N GLY A 268 -37.55 -12.30 -2.80
CA GLY A 268 -38.59 -12.83 -1.90
C GLY A 268 -38.01 -13.42 -0.61
N VAL A 269 -36.88 -14.12 -0.70
CA VAL A 269 -36.13 -14.62 0.46
C VAL A 269 -35.62 -13.46 1.31
N LEU A 270 -35.00 -12.44 0.71
CA LEU A 270 -34.50 -11.26 1.42
C LEU A 270 -35.61 -10.51 2.17
N VAL A 271 -36.77 -10.29 1.55
CA VAL A 271 -37.90 -9.60 2.19
C VAL A 271 -38.43 -10.40 3.39
N ARG A 272 -38.31 -11.74 3.39
CA ARG A 272 -38.68 -12.59 4.53
C ARG A 272 -37.61 -12.65 5.63
N LEU A 273 -36.34 -12.67 5.25
CA LEU A 273 -35.22 -12.72 6.19
C LEU A 273 -34.92 -11.37 6.85
N ALA A 274 -35.10 -10.27 6.12
CA ALA A 274 -34.76 -8.93 6.59
C ALA A 274 -35.46 -8.55 7.91
N PRO A 275 -36.78 -8.80 8.11
CA PRO A 275 -37.42 -8.56 9.42
C PRO A 275 -36.84 -9.43 10.54
N ALA A 276 -36.54 -10.71 10.26
CA ALA A 276 -35.95 -11.60 11.27
C ALA A 276 -34.57 -11.12 11.72
N TYR A 277 -33.87 -10.40 10.85
CA TYR A 277 -32.59 -9.77 11.16
C TYR A 277 -32.75 -8.39 11.82
N TRP A 278 -33.60 -7.50 11.29
CA TRP A 278 -33.79 -6.12 11.83
C TRP A 278 -34.48 -6.07 13.19
N TYR A 279 -35.36 -7.04 13.48
CA TYR A 279 -36.10 -7.11 14.73
C TYR A 279 -35.57 -8.18 15.69
N ALA A 280 -34.48 -8.85 15.35
CA ALA A 280 -33.76 -9.66 16.32
C ALA A 280 -33.15 -8.73 17.37
N THR A 281 -33.88 -8.53 18.47
CA THR A 281 -33.31 -7.96 19.68
C THR A 281 -32.18 -8.88 20.11
N PRO A 282 -30.94 -8.39 20.25
CA PRO A 282 -29.94 -9.09 21.04
C PRO A 282 -30.59 -9.41 22.37
N SER A 283 -30.51 -10.66 22.84
CA SER A 283 -30.92 -10.93 24.20
C SER A 283 -30.05 -10.05 25.09
N ASP A 284 -30.64 -9.01 25.68
CA ASP A 284 -30.01 -8.25 26.75
C ASP A 284 -29.92 -9.20 27.96
N GLY A 285 -29.00 -10.17 27.91
CA GLY A 285 -28.63 -11.02 29.04
C GLY A 285 -28.06 -10.23 30.22
N ASN A 286 -28.00 -8.89 30.10
CA ASN A 286 -27.65 -7.96 31.17
C ASN A 286 -28.81 -7.09 31.67
N ALA A 287 -29.96 -7.02 30.99
CA ALA A 287 -31.10 -6.26 31.51
C ALA A 287 -31.77 -7.00 32.67
N ASP A 288 -31.89 -8.33 32.59
CA ASP A 288 -32.44 -9.14 33.69
C ASP A 288 -31.42 -9.42 34.82
N LYS A 289 -30.11 -9.36 34.55
CA LYS A 289 -29.10 -9.42 35.63
C LYS A 289 -29.04 -8.13 36.46
N ARG A 290 -29.48 -6.99 35.93
CA ARG A 290 -29.61 -5.74 36.70
C ARG A 290 -30.85 -5.70 37.58
N LYS A 291 -31.82 -6.59 37.38
CA LYS A 291 -33.03 -6.69 38.23
C LYS A 291 -32.98 -7.79 39.29
N GLY A 292 -31.87 -8.53 39.40
CA GLY A 292 -31.75 -9.69 40.29
C GLY A 292 -30.54 -9.72 41.24
N SER A 293 -29.67 -8.71 41.25
CA SER A 293 -28.65 -8.61 42.30
C SER A 293 -28.44 -7.16 42.72
N GLY A 294 -29.12 -6.76 43.79
CA GLY A 294 -28.78 -5.57 44.59
C GLY A 294 -27.44 -5.67 45.30
N THR A 295 -26.52 -6.50 44.82
CA THR A 295 -25.12 -6.44 45.19
C THR A 295 -24.47 -5.39 44.29
N VAL A 296 -24.36 -4.17 44.81
CA VAL A 296 -23.22 -3.32 44.48
C VAL A 296 -22.01 -4.25 44.52
N PRO A 297 -21.20 -4.38 43.45
CA PRO A 297 -20.00 -5.19 43.53
C PRO A 297 -19.21 -4.59 44.68
N GLU A 298 -19.16 -5.33 45.78
CA GLU A 298 -18.32 -5.00 46.90
C GLU A 298 -16.94 -4.86 46.28
N PHE A 299 -16.41 -3.64 46.23
CA PHE A 299 -15.00 -3.42 45.95
C PHE A 299 -14.30 -4.05 47.16
N GLU A 300 -14.14 -5.37 47.15
CA GLU A 300 -13.60 -6.21 48.25
C GLU A 300 -12.22 -5.72 48.70
N SER A 301 -11.57 -4.87 47.91
CA SER A 301 -10.52 -4.00 48.36
C SER A 301 -10.39 -2.82 47.41
N THR A 302 -10.04 -1.64 47.94
CA THR A 302 -9.43 -0.58 47.14
C THR A 302 -8.25 -1.21 46.38
N PRO A 303 -8.14 -1.05 45.06
CA PRO A 303 -7.01 -1.57 44.30
C PRO A 303 -5.70 -1.15 44.99
N GLY A 304 -4.95 -2.10 45.54
CA GLY A 304 -3.76 -1.78 46.32
C GLY A 304 -2.75 -0.95 45.51
N GLU A 305 -2.02 -0.04 46.16
CA GLU A 305 -1.01 0.82 45.51
C GLU A 305 0.08 0.04 44.76
N GLN A 306 0.20 -1.25 45.07
CA GLN A 306 1.13 -2.21 44.47
C GLN A 306 0.62 -2.88 43.20
N ILE A 307 -0.62 -2.65 42.76
CA ILE A 307 -1.16 -3.28 41.54
C ILE A 307 -0.32 -2.86 40.32
N GLY A 308 0.34 -3.85 39.72
CA GLY A 308 1.29 -3.65 38.63
C GLY A 308 2.68 -3.14 39.06
N ARG A 309 2.90 -2.85 40.35
CA ARG A 309 4.18 -2.38 40.94
C ARG A 309 4.87 -3.43 41.84
N GLY A 310 4.61 -4.72 41.61
CA GLY A 310 5.27 -5.79 42.34
C GLY A 310 6.80 -5.84 42.13
N THR A 311 7.53 -6.56 42.98
CA THR A 311 9.01 -6.68 42.94
C THR A 311 9.56 -7.60 41.85
N GLY A 312 8.69 -8.27 41.08
CA GLY A 312 9.06 -9.21 40.00
C GLY A 312 9.68 -8.55 38.77
N PHE A 313 10.14 -9.36 37.81
CA PHE A 313 10.84 -8.91 36.58
C PHE A 313 10.14 -7.74 35.86
N PHE A 314 8.82 -7.87 35.64
CA PHE A 314 8.04 -6.82 34.98
C PHE A 314 7.91 -5.54 35.80
N GLY A 315 8.01 -5.62 37.14
CA GLY A 315 7.95 -4.47 38.03
C GLY A 315 9.24 -3.64 38.10
N ARG A 316 10.36 -4.16 37.58
CA ARG A 316 11.68 -3.48 37.60
C ARG A 316 11.80 -2.32 36.61
N SER A 317 10.97 -2.28 35.57
CA SER A 317 11.01 -1.23 34.54
C SER A 317 9.61 -0.72 34.21
N ALA A 318 9.46 0.60 34.14
CA ALA A 318 8.20 1.22 33.72
C ALA A 318 7.75 0.73 32.33
N THR A 319 8.71 0.47 31.43
CA THR A 319 8.44 -0.03 30.07
C THR A 319 7.91 -1.46 30.12
N LEU A 320 8.49 -2.33 30.95
CA LEU A 320 8.03 -3.72 31.09
C LEU A 320 6.65 -3.79 31.75
N ARG A 321 6.38 -2.94 32.74
CA ARG A 321 5.04 -2.80 33.35
C ARG A 321 4.00 -2.40 32.32
N ALA A 322 4.29 -1.36 31.53
CA ALA A 322 3.40 -0.90 30.47
C ALA A 322 3.21 -1.96 29.37
N ALA A 323 4.28 -2.66 28.98
CA ALA A 323 4.22 -3.74 27.98
C ALA A 323 3.33 -4.88 28.46
N LEU A 324 3.47 -5.30 29.72
CA LEU A 324 2.58 -6.30 30.32
C LEU A 324 1.12 -5.84 30.34
N GLY A 325 0.89 -4.54 30.59
CA GLY A 325 -0.43 -3.92 30.47
C GLY A 325 -1.01 -4.06 29.06
N TYR A 326 -0.27 -3.66 28.03
CA TYR A 326 -0.71 -3.79 26.64
C TYR A 326 -0.91 -5.24 26.21
N ALA A 327 -0.04 -6.17 26.63
CA ALA A 327 -0.16 -7.60 26.33
C ALA A 327 -1.40 -8.21 27.00
N ARG A 328 -1.65 -7.91 28.28
CA ARG A 328 -2.85 -8.36 28.99
C ARG A 328 -4.11 -7.76 28.39
N HIS A 329 -4.06 -6.50 27.99
CA HIS A 329 -5.18 -5.85 27.29
C HIS A 329 -5.48 -6.54 25.97
N ALA A 330 -4.45 -6.83 25.17
CA ALA A 330 -4.58 -7.56 23.92
C ALA A 330 -5.19 -8.96 24.12
N ALA A 331 -4.70 -9.70 25.12
CA ALA A 331 -5.19 -11.04 25.46
C ALA A 331 -6.62 -11.05 26.02
N ARG A 332 -7.02 -10.02 26.78
CA ARG A 332 -8.37 -9.90 27.37
C ARG A 332 -9.41 -9.40 26.39
N ARG A 333 -9.00 -8.64 25.36
CA ARG A 333 -9.88 -8.07 24.34
C ARG A 333 -9.40 -8.41 22.92
N PRO A 334 -9.31 -9.71 22.56
CA PRO A 334 -8.87 -10.12 21.22
C PRO A 334 -9.85 -9.65 20.13
N ASP A 335 -11.10 -9.37 20.50
CA ASP A 335 -12.13 -8.77 19.65
C ASP A 335 -11.70 -7.43 19.04
N ARG A 336 -10.79 -6.67 19.68
CA ARG A 336 -10.25 -5.41 19.14
C ARG A 336 -9.29 -5.59 17.97
N TYR A 337 -8.82 -6.81 17.71
CA TYR A 337 -7.77 -7.12 16.73
C TYR A 337 -8.29 -7.84 15.50
N VAL A 338 -9.61 -7.88 15.31
CA VAL A 338 -10.24 -8.52 14.14
C VAL A 338 -9.80 -7.87 12.82
N TYR A 339 -9.38 -6.60 12.83
CA TYR A 339 -8.79 -5.97 11.65
C TYR A 339 -7.48 -6.62 11.18
N LEU A 340 -6.81 -7.41 12.02
CA LEU A 340 -5.62 -8.16 11.62
C LEU A 340 -5.93 -9.21 10.56
N PHE A 341 -7.20 -9.64 10.42
CA PHE A 341 -7.63 -10.49 9.32
C PHE A 341 -7.40 -9.84 7.95
N TYR A 342 -7.31 -8.51 7.85
CA TYR A 342 -6.95 -7.84 6.60
C TYR A 342 -5.57 -8.29 6.07
N TYR A 343 -4.63 -8.61 6.95
CA TYR A 343 -3.31 -9.12 6.58
C TYR A 343 -3.32 -10.60 6.20
N LEU A 344 -4.35 -11.36 6.58
CA LEU A 344 -4.49 -12.76 6.20
C LEU A 344 -4.93 -12.90 4.73
N PHE A 345 -5.68 -11.93 4.19
CA PHE A 345 -6.17 -12.00 2.81
C PHE A 345 -5.03 -12.09 1.78
N PRO A 346 -4.02 -11.21 1.74
CA PRO A 346 -2.92 -11.33 0.79
C PRO A 346 -2.18 -12.66 0.89
N VAL A 347 -2.00 -13.18 2.12
CA VAL A 347 -1.37 -14.48 2.36
C VAL A 347 -2.23 -15.60 1.79
N ALA A 348 -3.53 -15.61 2.11
CA ALA A 348 -4.48 -16.59 1.60
C ALA A 348 -4.57 -16.61 0.06
N MET A 349 -4.52 -15.44 -0.57
CA MET A 349 -4.53 -15.31 -2.04
C MET A 349 -3.34 -16.00 -2.71
N VAL A 350 -2.24 -16.20 -2.00
CA VAL A 350 -1.06 -16.93 -2.50
C VAL A 350 -1.08 -18.39 -2.07
N LEU A 351 -1.38 -18.66 -0.78
CA LEU A 351 -1.34 -20.01 -0.22
C LEU A 351 -2.39 -20.93 -0.83
N VAL A 352 -3.60 -20.44 -1.06
CA VAL A 352 -4.70 -21.26 -1.54
C VAL A 352 -4.46 -21.77 -2.97
N PRO A 353 -4.16 -20.93 -3.97
CA PRO A 353 -3.82 -21.44 -5.31
C PRO A 353 -2.64 -22.41 -5.29
N LEU A 354 -1.60 -22.10 -4.52
CA LEU A 354 -0.42 -22.96 -4.42
C LEU A 354 -0.75 -24.32 -3.79
N GLY A 355 -1.61 -24.36 -2.78
CA GLY A 355 -2.02 -25.61 -2.15
C GLY A 355 -2.88 -26.50 -3.03
N VAL A 356 -3.67 -25.89 -3.94
CA VAL A 356 -4.43 -26.65 -4.94
C VAL A 356 -3.51 -27.18 -6.03
N SER A 357 -2.55 -26.39 -6.52
CA SER A 357 -1.69 -26.79 -7.64
C SER A 357 -0.50 -27.66 -7.23
N ASN A 358 0.07 -27.44 -6.05
CA ASN A 358 1.27 -28.10 -5.53
C ASN A 358 1.12 -28.40 -4.03
N PRO A 359 0.34 -29.43 -3.65
CA PRO A 359 0.05 -29.73 -2.24
C PRO A 359 1.30 -29.96 -1.38
N GLU A 360 2.37 -30.49 -1.97
CA GLU A 360 3.65 -30.73 -1.29
C GLU A 360 4.34 -29.44 -0.81
N MET A 361 4.06 -28.31 -1.46
CA MET A 361 4.60 -27.00 -1.09
C MET A 361 3.80 -26.31 0.03
N ILE A 362 2.65 -26.87 0.44
CA ILE A 362 1.76 -26.25 1.45
C ILE A 362 2.50 -25.95 2.76
N PRO A 363 3.29 -26.86 3.35
CA PRO A 363 3.97 -26.58 4.62
C PRO A 363 4.96 -25.42 4.46
N ALA A 364 5.83 -25.45 3.44
CA ALA A 364 6.79 -24.37 3.17
C ALA A 364 6.08 -23.03 2.93
N ALA A 365 4.99 -23.03 2.17
CA ALA A 365 4.20 -21.84 1.90
C ALA A 365 3.53 -21.29 3.16
N LEU A 366 2.94 -22.14 4.00
CA LEU A 366 2.42 -21.74 5.32
C LEU A 366 3.52 -21.10 6.16
N GLY A 367 4.74 -21.64 6.11
CA GLY A 367 5.91 -21.05 6.74
C GLY A 367 6.21 -19.64 6.24
N VAL A 368 6.22 -19.41 4.93
CA VAL A 368 6.36 -18.06 4.33
C VAL A 368 5.21 -17.14 4.74
N GLY A 369 3.97 -17.66 4.77
CA GLY A 369 2.78 -16.92 5.21
C GLY A 369 2.89 -16.46 6.67
N LEU A 370 3.33 -17.34 7.57
CA LEU A 370 3.59 -16.99 8.97
C LEU A 370 4.75 -16.00 9.12
N LEU A 371 5.79 -16.12 8.29
CA LEU A 371 6.87 -15.14 8.24
C LEU A 371 6.34 -13.75 7.90
N LEU A 372 5.55 -13.63 6.83
CA LEU A 372 4.95 -12.38 6.38
C LEU A 372 3.97 -11.81 7.41
N LEU A 373 3.11 -12.65 7.98
CA LEU A 373 2.19 -12.27 9.06
C LEU A 373 2.95 -11.79 10.29
N GLY A 374 4.06 -12.44 10.67
CA GLY A 374 4.89 -12.00 11.78
C GLY A 374 5.52 -10.63 11.53
N VAL A 375 5.98 -10.36 10.31
CA VAL A 375 6.46 -9.03 9.91
C VAL A 375 5.35 -7.99 10.06
N TRP A 376 4.15 -8.25 9.54
CA TRP A 376 3.05 -7.30 9.68
C TRP A 376 2.54 -7.19 11.12
N PHE A 377 2.51 -8.27 11.89
CA PHE A 377 2.01 -8.28 13.27
C PHE A 377 2.96 -7.59 14.24
N ALA A 378 4.26 -7.54 13.92
CA ALA A 378 5.23 -6.72 14.63
C ALA A 378 4.79 -5.25 14.76
N GLY A 379 4.15 -4.71 13.73
CA GLY A 379 3.61 -3.35 13.71
C GLY A 379 2.09 -3.24 13.87
N SER A 380 1.32 -4.24 13.46
CA SER A 380 -0.13 -4.05 13.37
C SER A 380 -0.84 -4.20 14.70
N VAL A 381 -0.41 -5.09 15.59
CA VAL A 381 -1.15 -5.43 16.83
C VAL A 381 -1.32 -4.20 17.74
N VAL A 382 -0.24 -3.67 18.33
CA VAL A 382 -0.33 -2.55 19.29
C VAL A 382 0.26 -1.24 18.78
N CYS A 383 0.89 -1.24 17.61
CA CYS A 383 1.67 -0.12 17.12
C CYS A 383 0.92 0.75 16.09
N LEU A 384 -0.12 0.24 15.43
CA LEU A 384 -0.72 0.92 14.27
C LEU A 384 -1.75 2.03 14.61
N ASN A 385 -2.14 2.17 15.87
CA ASN A 385 -2.98 3.30 16.32
C ASN A 385 -2.61 3.75 17.76
N PRO A 386 -1.38 4.22 17.97
CA PRO A 386 -0.83 4.39 19.31
C PRO A 386 -1.47 5.53 20.10
N LEU A 387 -1.96 6.57 19.42
CA LEU A 387 -2.67 7.70 20.05
C LEU A 387 -4.14 7.38 20.28
N GLY A 388 -4.80 6.84 19.24
CA GLY A 388 -6.21 6.53 19.34
C GLY A 388 -6.50 5.51 20.44
N THR A 389 -5.66 4.47 20.55
CA THR A 389 -5.89 3.34 21.49
C THR A 389 -5.96 3.75 22.95
N GLU A 390 -5.39 4.90 23.31
CA GLU A 390 -5.46 5.46 24.66
C GLU A 390 -6.83 6.09 24.97
N GLY A 391 -7.60 6.45 23.93
CA GLY A 391 -8.96 7.00 24.06
C GLY A 391 -9.03 8.20 25.01
N ALA A 392 -9.95 8.17 25.96
CA ALA A 392 -10.14 9.22 26.96
C ALA A 392 -8.93 9.40 27.91
N MET A 393 -8.06 8.39 28.04
CA MET A 393 -6.87 8.45 28.89
C MET A 393 -5.68 9.14 28.20
N LEU A 394 -5.78 9.46 26.91
CA LEU A 394 -4.69 10.10 26.17
C LEU A 394 -4.26 11.43 26.80
N SER A 395 -5.20 12.25 27.24
CA SER A 395 -4.89 13.52 27.91
C SER A 395 -4.11 13.30 29.21
N GLN A 396 -4.49 12.30 30.00
CA GLN A 396 -3.80 11.93 31.23
C GLN A 396 -2.41 11.37 30.94
N LEU A 397 -2.26 10.54 29.89
CA LEU A 397 -0.98 9.98 29.48
C LEU A 397 0.00 11.06 29.03
N VAL A 398 -0.48 12.07 28.30
CA VAL A 398 0.33 13.21 27.85
C VAL A 398 0.79 14.09 29.01
N LEU A 399 -0.03 14.20 30.06
CA LEU A 399 0.28 14.97 31.28
C LEU A 399 1.04 14.17 32.34
N ALA A 400 1.15 12.86 32.19
CA ALA A 400 1.85 12.01 33.13
C ALA A 400 3.34 12.36 33.18
N GLU A 401 3.94 12.27 34.38
CA GLU A 401 5.39 12.43 34.57
C GLU A 401 6.21 11.34 33.85
N THR A 402 5.56 10.23 33.50
CA THR A 402 6.21 9.13 32.80
C THR A 402 6.60 9.55 31.38
N PRO A 403 7.89 9.42 30.99
CA PRO A 403 8.33 9.80 29.66
C PRO A 403 7.58 9.08 28.54
N ALA A 404 7.18 9.82 27.49
CA ALA A 404 6.46 9.27 26.33
C ALA A 404 7.16 8.05 25.68
N GLN A 405 8.50 8.00 25.75
CA GLN A 405 9.30 6.89 25.23
C GLN A 405 8.96 5.55 25.89
N THR A 406 8.56 5.55 27.16
CA THR A 406 8.17 4.35 27.90
C THR A 406 6.98 3.67 27.23
N PHE A 407 5.93 4.43 26.89
CA PHE A 407 4.73 3.90 26.24
C PHE A 407 4.97 3.46 24.79
N VAL A 408 5.86 4.14 24.07
CA VAL A 408 6.28 3.77 22.70
C VAL A 408 7.08 2.46 22.72
N HIS A 409 8.10 2.35 23.58
CA HIS A 409 8.93 1.13 23.66
C HIS A 409 8.15 -0.06 24.21
N ALA A 410 7.20 0.17 25.12
CA ALA A 410 6.33 -0.87 25.62
C ALA A 410 5.50 -1.52 24.51
N ARG A 411 4.93 -0.71 23.61
CA ARG A 411 4.22 -1.20 22.41
C ARG A 411 5.14 -1.96 21.48
N LEU A 412 6.33 -1.40 21.18
CA LEU A 412 7.32 -2.09 20.36
C LEU A 412 7.66 -3.46 20.91
N LEU A 413 7.91 -3.58 22.22
CA LEU A 413 8.26 -4.85 22.84
C LEU A 413 7.16 -5.89 22.65
N VAL A 414 5.89 -5.53 22.86
CA VAL A 414 4.75 -6.44 22.65
C VAL A 414 4.62 -6.82 21.18
N GLY A 415 4.62 -5.84 20.26
CA GLY A 415 4.52 -6.08 18.83
C GLY A 415 5.64 -6.97 18.31
N LEU A 416 6.90 -6.62 18.60
CA LEU A 416 8.08 -7.38 18.19
C LEU A 416 8.08 -8.80 18.75
N THR A 417 7.60 -9.02 19.97
CA THR A 417 7.51 -10.38 20.54
C THR A 417 6.52 -11.23 19.75
N VAL A 418 5.32 -10.70 19.47
CA VAL A 418 4.31 -11.42 18.67
C VAL A 418 4.81 -11.68 17.25
N GLY A 419 5.40 -10.66 16.61
CA GLY A 419 5.95 -10.77 15.27
C GLY A 419 7.11 -11.75 15.19
N ALA A 420 8.05 -11.71 16.14
CA ALA A 420 9.20 -12.61 16.18
C ALA A 420 8.77 -14.07 16.38
N VAL A 421 7.81 -14.35 17.27
CA VAL A 421 7.29 -15.71 17.46
C VAL A 421 6.74 -16.25 16.14
N LEU A 422 5.84 -15.50 15.48
CA LEU A 422 5.25 -15.92 14.21
C LEU A 422 6.30 -16.07 13.10
N SER A 423 7.22 -15.11 12.96
CA SER A 423 8.21 -15.16 11.91
C SER A 423 9.27 -16.24 12.11
N LEU A 424 9.68 -16.51 13.34
CA LEU A 424 10.62 -17.61 13.64
C LEU A 424 9.96 -18.97 13.47
N THR A 425 8.69 -19.12 13.87
CA THR A 425 7.91 -20.33 13.58
C THR A 425 7.78 -20.55 12.07
N GLY A 426 7.42 -19.49 11.33
CA GLY A 426 7.33 -19.54 9.87
C GLY A 426 8.66 -19.91 9.21
N LEU A 427 9.75 -19.26 9.62
CA LEU A 427 11.09 -19.56 9.13
C LEU A 427 11.50 -21.01 9.43
N GLY A 428 11.22 -21.50 10.64
CA GLY A 428 11.50 -22.89 11.01
C GLY A 428 10.76 -23.89 10.11
N ILE A 429 9.49 -23.63 9.80
CA ILE A 429 8.71 -24.46 8.87
C ILE A 429 9.30 -24.41 7.46
N VAL A 430 9.69 -23.24 6.96
CA VAL A 430 10.36 -23.10 5.64
C VAL A 430 11.66 -23.89 5.59
N VAL A 431 12.47 -23.84 6.65
CA VAL A 431 13.73 -24.60 6.71
C VAL A 431 13.47 -26.10 6.71
N VAL A 432 12.53 -26.58 7.51
CA VAL A 432 12.24 -28.02 7.62
C VAL A 432 11.64 -28.58 6.33
N TRP A 433 10.69 -27.87 5.72
CA TRP A 433 9.86 -28.41 4.63
C TRP A 433 10.18 -27.83 3.24
N GLY A 434 10.77 -26.64 3.16
CA GLY A 434 11.08 -25.99 1.88
C GLY A 434 12.52 -26.22 1.44
N VAL A 435 13.48 -26.10 2.36
CA VAL A 435 14.92 -26.22 2.05
C VAL A 435 15.50 -27.56 2.51
N GLY A 436 14.88 -28.20 3.50
CA GLY A 436 15.47 -29.29 4.27
C GLY A 436 16.47 -28.75 5.30
N VAL A 437 16.58 -29.41 6.45
CA VAL A 437 17.50 -28.99 7.52
C VAL A 437 18.94 -29.12 7.02
N PRO A 438 19.65 -28.01 6.80
CA PRO A 438 20.98 -28.08 6.20
C PRO A 438 22.00 -28.59 7.23
N PRO A 439 23.05 -29.30 6.81
CA PRO A 439 24.12 -29.72 7.71
C PRO A 439 24.83 -28.50 8.28
N VAL A 440 25.21 -28.55 9.57
CA VAL A 440 25.89 -27.43 10.24
C VAL A 440 27.29 -27.26 9.67
N THR A 441 27.40 -26.33 8.72
CA THR A 441 28.64 -25.90 8.07
C THR A 441 28.83 -24.39 8.26
N VAL A 442 30.06 -23.90 8.09
CA VAL A 442 30.37 -22.47 8.14
C VAL A 442 29.44 -21.66 7.21
N THR A 443 29.25 -22.14 5.98
CA THR A 443 28.32 -21.57 4.97
C THR A 443 26.89 -21.44 5.51
N THR A 444 26.34 -22.51 6.08
CA THR A 444 24.96 -22.53 6.58
C THR A 444 24.79 -21.66 7.83
N VAL A 445 25.81 -21.58 8.68
CA VAL A 445 25.83 -20.67 9.84
C VAL A 445 25.86 -19.22 9.38
N TRP A 446 26.68 -18.88 8.37
CA TRP A 446 26.70 -17.52 7.80
C TRP A 446 25.34 -17.13 7.23
N VAL A 447 24.69 -18.00 6.43
CA VAL A 447 23.36 -17.73 5.89
C VAL A 447 22.34 -17.58 7.01
N ALA A 448 22.38 -18.45 8.03
CA ALA A 448 21.48 -18.35 9.18
C ALA A 448 21.64 -17.01 9.93
N LEU A 449 22.87 -16.54 10.15
CA LEU A 449 23.13 -15.24 10.77
C LEU A 449 22.59 -14.08 9.92
N LEU A 450 22.77 -14.12 8.60
CA LEU A 450 22.25 -13.11 7.67
C LEU A 450 20.71 -13.10 7.69
N VAL A 451 20.07 -14.27 7.63
CA VAL A 451 18.60 -14.40 7.66
C VAL A 451 18.04 -13.91 9.00
N LEU A 452 18.59 -14.36 10.13
CA LEU A 452 18.10 -13.99 11.46
C LEU A 452 18.35 -12.52 11.78
N GLY A 453 19.52 -11.99 11.44
CA GLY A 453 19.85 -10.57 11.60
C GLY A 453 18.98 -9.67 10.71
N GLY A 454 18.80 -10.07 9.45
CA GLY A 454 17.92 -9.38 8.52
C GLY A 454 16.46 -9.39 9.00
N LEU A 455 15.94 -10.56 9.40
CA LEU A 455 14.58 -10.68 9.94
C LEU A 455 14.38 -9.82 11.18
N ALA A 456 15.33 -9.81 12.12
CA ALA A 456 15.27 -8.94 13.30
C ALA A 456 15.19 -7.46 12.91
N ALA A 457 16.00 -7.01 11.95
CA ALA A 457 15.96 -5.64 11.44
C ALA A 457 14.60 -5.31 10.79
N VAL A 458 14.06 -6.22 9.96
CA VAL A 458 12.73 -6.09 9.33
C VAL A 458 11.64 -5.94 10.37
N LEU A 459 11.64 -6.78 11.43
CA LEU A 459 10.65 -6.71 12.51
C LEU A 459 10.71 -5.37 13.25
N VAL A 460 11.92 -4.90 13.58
CA VAL A 460 12.14 -3.60 14.25
C VAL A 460 11.63 -2.45 13.38
N VAL A 461 11.96 -2.45 12.09
CA VAL A 461 11.49 -1.44 11.14
C VAL A 461 9.97 -1.47 11.00
N SER A 462 9.38 -2.65 10.83
CA SER A 462 7.93 -2.83 10.75
C SER A 462 7.21 -2.25 11.98
N GLY A 463 7.66 -2.64 13.19
CA GLY A 463 7.09 -2.18 14.45
C GLY A 463 7.20 -0.67 14.67
N THR A 464 8.39 -0.10 14.41
CA THR A 464 8.64 1.33 14.58
C THR A 464 7.93 2.17 13.53
N PHE A 465 7.92 1.73 12.27
CA PHE A 465 7.21 2.40 11.19
C PHE A 465 5.71 2.42 11.43
N ALA A 466 5.12 1.31 11.88
CA ALA A 466 3.70 1.24 12.27
C ALA A 466 3.34 2.29 13.34
N LEU A 467 4.18 2.46 14.37
CA LEU A 467 4.00 3.51 15.37
C LEU A 467 4.00 4.90 14.76
N ALA A 468 4.92 5.17 13.84
CA ALA A 468 5.01 6.47 13.21
C ALA A 468 3.78 6.74 12.34
N ILE A 469 3.46 5.86 11.39
CA ILE A 469 2.33 6.06 10.46
C ILE A 469 0.98 6.06 11.20
N GLY A 470 0.82 5.22 12.22
CA GLY A 470 -0.35 5.23 13.11
C GLY A 470 -0.48 6.53 13.91
N SER A 471 0.63 7.20 14.22
CA SER A 471 0.62 8.52 14.88
C SER A 471 0.36 9.69 13.90
N VAL A 472 0.60 9.50 12.60
CA VAL A 472 0.26 10.46 11.53
C VAL A 472 -1.24 10.42 11.22
N LEU A 473 -1.79 9.21 11.14
CA LEU A 473 -3.19 8.93 10.80
C LEU A 473 -3.92 8.28 12.00
N PRO A 474 -3.95 8.93 13.18
CA PRO A 474 -4.60 8.36 14.35
C PRO A 474 -6.11 8.31 14.14
N LYS A 475 -6.74 7.26 14.66
CA LYS A 475 -8.19 7.13 14.66
C LYS A 475 -8.69 7.13 16.10
N PHE A 476 -9.45 8.15 16.47
CA PHE A 476 -9.98 8.34 17.83
C PHE A 476 -11.40 7.84 17.99
N GLU A 477 -12.11 7.72 16.88
CA GLU A 477 -13.48 7.21 16.86
C GLU A 477 -13.44 5.69 16.83
N THR A 478 -14.21 5.07 17.73
CA THR A 478 -14.51 3.65 17.64
C THR A 478 -15.23 3.43 16.32
N THR A 479 -14.81 2.41 15.60
CA THR A 479 -15.57 1.91 14.47
C THR A 479 -16.11 0.56 14.83
N GLU A 480 -17.38 0.40 14.54
CA GLU A 480 -18.01 -0.89 14.56
C GLU A 480 -17.40 -1.76 13.44
N VAL A 481 -16.74 -2.83 13.86
CA VAL A 481 -16.24 -3.88 12.98
C VAL A 481 -17.18 -5.04 13.18
N PHE A 482 -17.85 -5.48 12.11
CA PHE A 482 -18.91 -6.50 12.20
C PHE A 482 -20.08 -6.13 13.14
N ASP A 483 -20.31 -4.83 13.42
CA ASP A 483 -21.42 -4.22 14.20
C ASP A 483 -21.88 -4.91 15.48
N SER A 484 -20.98 -5.68 16.05
CA SER A 484 -21.01 -6.12 17.43
C SER A 484 -19.79 -5.55 18.15
N ILE A 485 -18.74 -5.16 17.42
CA ILE A 485 -17.46 -4.78 18.01
C ILE A 485 -17.19 -3.29 17.77
N GLU A 486 -17.63 -2.44 18.69
CA GLU A 486 -17.06 -1.11 18.83
C GLU A 486 -15.58 -1.26 19.19
N THR A 487 -14.74 -1.13 18.17
CA THR A 487 -13.30 -1.22 18.34
C THR A 487 -12.65 -0.03 17.71
N LEU A 488 -11.60 0.39 18.37
CA LEU A 488 -10.79 1.44 17.84
C LEU A 488 -9.80 0.86 16.84
N VAL A 489 -10.27 0.62 15.61
CA VAL A 489 -9.46 0.06 14.53
C VAL A 489 -8.45 1.09 14.05
N PRO A 490 -7.23 0.69 13.67
CA PRO A 490 -6.32 1.57 12.95
C PRO A 490 -6.90 2.11 11.64
N SER A 491 -6.29 3.17 11.11
CA SER A 491 -6.62 3.64 9.76
C SER A 491 -6.28 2.57 8.72
N VAL A 492 -7.23 2.27 7.82
CA VAL A 492 -7.00 1.31 6.70
C VAL A 492 -5.83 1.77 5.85
N PHE A 493 -5.70 3.08 5.64
CA PHE A 493 -4.56 3.66 4.92
C PHE A 493 -3.24 3.47 5.65
N ALA A 494 -3.21 3.66 6.97
CA ALA A 494 -2.01 3.41 7.76
C ALA A 494 -1.63 1.93 7.67
N ALA A 495 -2.61 1.02 7.71
CA ALA A 495 -2.39 -0.42 7.60
C ALA A 495 -1.84 -0.81 6.21
N LEU A 496 -2.39 -0.24 5.14
CA LEU A 496 -1.94 -0.47 3.78
C LEU A 496 -0.51 0.04 3.55
N ILE A 497 -0.22 1.28 3.95
CA ILE A 497 1.13 1.88 3.82
C ILE A 497 2.14 1.06 4.61
N HIS A 498 1.80 0.70 5.85
CA HIS A 498 2.62 -0.19 6.68
C HIS A 498 2.83 -1.56 6.00
N GLY A 499 1.77 -2.16 5.45
CA GLY A 499 1.84 -3.45 4.77
C GLY A 499 2.81 -3.44 3.58
N VAL A 500 2.71 -2.41 2.72
CA VAL A 500 3.58 -2.22 1.56
C VAL A 500 5.02 -1.96 1.97
N VAL A 501 5.26 -1.05 2.92
CA VAL A 501 6.63 -0.76 3.40
C VAL A 501 7.25 -1.99 4.07
N GLY A 502 6.47 -2.74 4.85
CA GLY A 502 6.90 -4.01 5.44
C GLY A 502 7.31 -5.02 4.38
N LEU A 503 6.56 -5.12 3.27
CA LEU A 503 6.90 -5.99 2.15
C LEU A 503 8.18 -5.52 1.43
N VAL A 504 8.31 -4.23 1.11
CA VAL A 504 9.51 -3.67 0.46
C VAL A 504 10.77 -3.92 1.31
N VAL A 505 10.67 -3.68 2.62
CA VAL A 505 11.78 -3.90 3.56
C VAL A 505 12.13 -5.39 3.66
N LEU A 506 11.14 -6.27 3.74
CA LEU A 506 11.35 -7.72 3.73
C LEU A 506 12.01 -8.20 2.43
N SER A 507 11.49 -7.76 1.26
CA SER A 507 12.03 -8.13 -0.06
C SER A 507 13.44 -7.60 -0.28
N GLY A 508 13.72 -6.34 0.09
CA GLY A 508 15.07 -5.77 0.00
C GLY A 508 16.06 -6.51 0.88
N THR A 509 15.64 -6.91 2.08
CA THR A 509 16.45 -7.69 3.02
C THR A 509 16.69 -9.10 2.50
N ALA A 510 15.66 -9.77 1.98
CA ALA A 510 15.80 -11.08 1.34
C ALA A 510 16.75 -11.02 0.13
N GLY A 511 16.63 -9.99 -0.71
CA GLY A 511 17.54 -9.74 -1.84
C GLY A 511 18.99 -9.55 -1.39
N ALA A 512 19.23 -8.78 -0.33
CA ALA A 512 20.57 -8.60 0.24
C ALA A 512 21.12 -9.92 0.82
N VAL A 513 20.30 -10.70 1.52
CA VAL A 513 20.69 -12.04 2.01
C VAL A 513 21.06 -12.95 0.85
N LEU A 514 20.26 -12.98 -0.22
CA LEU A 514 20.54 -13.79 -1.42
C LEU A 514 21.83 -13.33 -2.11
N ALA A 515 22.02 -12.02 -2.31
CA ALA A 515 23.24 -11.47 -2.94
C ALA A 515 24.52 -11.77 -2.14
N LEU A 516 24.41 -11.85 -0.81
CA LEU A 516 25.54 -12.16 0.08
C LEU A 516 25.70 -13.66 0.36
N SER A 517 24.71 -14.47 -0.03
CA SER A 517 24.74 -15.92 0.20
C SER A 517 25.81 -16.60 -0.67
N PRO A 518 26.45 -17.67 -0.16
CA PRO A 518 27.35 -18.47 -0.97
C PRO A 518 26.64 -19.00 -2.22
N GLY A 519 27.23 -18.80 -3.39
CA GLY A 519 26.63 -19.11 -4.68
C GLY A 519 25.94 -17.93 -5.38
N ASN A 520 25.58 -16.87 -4.65
CA ASN A 520 25.04 -15.60 -5.19
C ASN A 520 24.03 -15.81 -6.34
N PRO A 521 22.82 -16.32 -6.05
CA PRO A 521 21.81 -16.63 -7.06
C PRO A 521 21.36 -15.42 -7.89
N LEU A 522 21.64 -14.20 -7.42
CA LEU A 522 21.31 -12.96 -8.14
C LEU A 522 22.40 -12.54 -9.12
N GLY A 523 23.56 -13.20 -9.15
CA GLY A 523 24.69 -12.85 -10.02
C GLY A 523 25.33 -11.49 -9.70
N ILE A 524 24.97 -10.85 -8.58
CA ILE A 524 25.43 -9.50 -8.22
C ILE A 524 26.88 -9.56 -7.71
N PRO A 525 27.85 -8.82 -8.28
CA PRO A 525 29.23 -8.84 -7.80
C PRO A 525 29.33 -8.60 -6.29
N ARG A 526 30.14 -9.40 -5.57
CA ARG A 526 30.16 -9.39 -4.09
C ARG A 526 30.41 -8.01 -3.47
N ARG A 527 31.22 -7.17 -4.12
CA ARG A 527 31.47 -5.79 -3.68
C ARG A 527 30.21 -4.91 -3.76
N VAL A 528 29.44 -5.06 -4.84
CA VAL A 528 28.16 -4.36 -5.05
C VAL A 528 27.11 -4.88 -4.06
N ALA A 529 27.06 -6.20 -3.84
CA ALA A 529 26.19 -6.81 -2.83
C ALA A 529 26.48 -6.27 -1.42
N LEU A 530 27.76 -6.16 -1.04
CA LEU A 530 28.18 -5.60 0.25
C LEU A 530 27.82 -4.12 0.40
N LEU A 531 28.05 -3.31 -0.64
CA LEU A 531 27.65 -1.90 -0.65
C LEU A 531 26.13 -1.75 -0.53
N GLY A 532 25.36 -2.48 -1.35
CA GLY A 532 23.90 -2.47 -1.33
C GLY A 532 23.34 -2.91 0.02
N ALA A 533 23.90 -3.97 0.62
CA ALA A 533 23.52 -4.41 1.96
C ALA A 533 23.86 -3.36 3.03
N GLY A 534 25.02 -2.71 2.95
CA GLY A 534 25.41 -1.63 3.85
C GLY A 534 24.45 -0.43 3.77
N LEU A 535 24.12 0.02 2.55
CA LEU A 535 23.14 1.08 2.32
C LEU A 535 21.75 0.70 2.81
N LEU A 536 21.33 -0.54 2.58
CA LEU A 536 20.07 -1.06 3.11
C LEU A 536 20.07 -1.01 4.63
N VAL A 537 21.11 -1.49 5.31
CA VAL A 537 21.21 -1.45 6.78
C VAL A 537 21.10 -0.01 7.29
N LEU A 538 21.80 0.94 6.67
CA LEU A 538 21.69 2.36 7.03
C LEU A 538 20.27 2.91 6.83
N ALA A 539 19.60 2.55 5.74
CA ALA A 539 18.23 2.93 5.47
C ALA A 539 17.25 2.33 6.50
N LEU A 540 17.42 1.05 6.87
CA LEU A 540 16.62 0.38 7.89
C LEU A 540 16.81 1.03 9.27
N VAL A 541 18.04 1.35 9.65
CA VAL A 541 18.35 2.05 10.92
C VAL A 541 17.72 3.45 10.93
N ALA A 542 17.90 4.23 9.86
CA ALA A 542 17.34 5.57 9.74
C ALA A 542 15.79 5.54 9.78
N LEU A 543 15.17 4.59 9.07
CA LEU A 543 13.73 4.41 9.06
C LEU A 543 13.22 4.00 10.44
N ALA A 544 13.87 3.06 11.11
CA ALA A 544 13.46 2.60 12.43
C ALA A 544 13.61 3.67 13.51
N ASP A 545 14.79 4.28 13.63
CA ASP A 545 15.05 5.31 14.65
C ASP A 545 14.28 6.59 14.34
N GLY A 546 14.17 7.00 13.08
CA GLY A 546 13.35 8.13 12.65
C GLY A 546 11.87 7.93 13.00
N SER A 547 11.33 6.76 12.69
CA SER A 547 9.94 6.41 13.01
C SER A 547 9.69 6.37 14.52
N ARG A 548 10.61 5.76 15.28
CA ARG A 548 10.58 5.75 16.75
C ARG A 548 10.59 7.17 17.33
N ARG A 549 11.52 8.03 16.90
CA ARG A 549 11.61 9.43 17.37
C ARG A 549 10.36 10.21 17.03
N TYR A 550 9.82 10.01 15.82
CA TYR A 550 8.59 10.65 15.39
C TYR A 550 7.41 10.25 16.27
N ALA A 551 7.21 8.95 16.52
CA ALA A 551 6.15 8.46 17.40
C ALA A 551 6.27 9.02 18.83
N ILE A 552 7.49 9.04 19.39
CA ILE A 552 7.74 9.64 20.73
C ILE A 552 7.38 11.13 20.74
N ALA A 553 7.82 11.88 19.72
CA ALA A 553 7.50 13.29 19.62
C ALA A 553 5.99 13.52 19.51
N ARG A 554 5.28 12.70 18.72
CA ARG A 554 3.82 12.79 18.54
C ARG A 554 3.04 12.52 19.83
N VAL A 555 3.43 11.52 20.60
CA VAL A 555 2.82 11.24 21.91
C VAL A 555 3.08 12.42 22.85
N ARG A 556 4.34 12.86 22.96
CA ARG A 556 4.75 13.92 23.88
C ARG A 556 4.10 15.28 23.58
N THR A 557 3.95 15.64 22.31
CA THR A 557 3.43 16.95 21.90
C THR A 557 2.00 16.86 21.37
N TYR A 558 1.26 15.80 21.70
CA TYR A 558 -0.13 15.69 21.31
C TYR A 558 -0.92 16.91 21.82
N GLY A 559 -1.74 17.51 20.96
CA GLY A 559 -2.48 18.74 21.25
C GLY A 559 -1.68 20.05 21.13
N ARG A 560 -0.37 20.01 20.83
CA ARG A 560 0.45 21.22 20.59
C ARG A 560 0.68 21.46 19.09
N GLU A 561 0.88 22.72 18.70
CA GLU A 561 1.02 23.11 17.29
C GLU A 561 2.34 22.63 16.64
N GLY A 562 3.42 22.48 17.42
CA GLY A 562 4.75 22.13 16.92
C GLY A 562 5.23 20.74 17.31
N LEU A 563 5.88 20.04 16.38
CA LEU A 563 6.62 18.80 16.64
C LEU A 563 8.09 19.12 16.94
N GLY A 564 8.47 18.95 18.21
CA GLY A 564 9.86 19.13 18.68
C GLY A 564 10.80 18.01 18.23
N LEU A 565 11.06 17.89 16.93
CA LEU A 565 11.95 16.89 16.33
C LEU A 565 13.40 17.39 16.30
N GLY A 566 14.34 16.52 16.68
CA GLY A 566 15.76 16.87 16.82
C GLY A 566 16.56 16.83 15.52
N ARG A 567 17.83 17.23 15.61
CA ARG A 567 18.81 17.27 14.49
C ARG A 567 18.91 15.96 13.70
N THR A 568 19.00 14.82 14.38
CA THR A 568 19.09 13.50 13.75
C THR A 568 17.89 13.19 12.86
N TYR A 569 16.68 13.54 13.32
CA TYR A 569 15.48 13.33 12.52
C TYR A 569 15.48 14.22 11.27
N ALA A 570 16.00 15.45 11.36
CA ALA A 570 16.08 16.33 10.22
C ALA A 570 16.97 15.75 9.11
N VAL A 571 18.07 15.09 9.47
CA VAL A 571 18.92 14.35 8.53
C VAL A 571 18.17 13.19 7.90
N TYR A 572 17.50 12.36 8.70
CA TYR A 572 16.68 11.25 8.17
C TYR A 572 15.56 11.73 7.23
N ALA A 573 14.91 12.85 7.57
CA ALA A 573 13.87 13.43 6.73
C ALA A 573 14.44 13.96 5.41
N ALA A 574 15.63 14.58 5.42
CA ALA A 574 16.31 15.00 4.19
C ALA A 574 16.61 13.81 3.25
N PHE A 575 17.19 12.73 3.79
CA PHE A 575 17.39 11.49 3.03
C PHE A 575 16.08 10.87 2.56
N GLY A 576 15.07 10.82 3.44
CA GLY A 576 13.76 10.26 3.13
C GLY A 576 13.04 11.01 2.02
N LEU A 577 13.15 12.34 1.96
CA LEU A 577 12.61 13.15 0.86
C LEU A 577 13.33 12.82 -0.46
N SER A 578 14.65 12.69 -0.45
CA SER A 578 15.41 12.31 -1.65
C SER A 578 15.04 10.90 -2.14
N VAL A 579 15.00 9.91 -1.25
CA VAL A 579 14.60 8.54 -1.62
C VAL A 579 13.16 8.50 -2.13
N LEU A 580 12.23 9.20 -1.46
CA LEU A 580 10.84 9.27 -1.91
C LEU A 580 10.71 9.92 -3.28
N SER A 581 11.52 10.94 -3.58
CA SER A 581 11.51 11.59 -4.90
C SER A 581 11.95 10.63 -6.01
N LEU A 582 13.01 9.85 -5.79
CA LEU A 582 13.47 8.83 -6.73
C LEU A 582 12.42 7.74 -6.93
N LEU A 583 11.88 7.19 -5.83
CA LEU A 583 10.87 6.13 -5.90
C LEU A 583 9.61 6.61 -6.63
N LEU A 584 9.16 7.83 -6.37
CA LEU A 584 7.98 8.38 -7.02
C LEU A 584 8.25 8.68 -8.51
N GLY A 585 9.39 9.28 -8.84
CA GLY A 585 9.80 9.52 -10.23
C GLY A 585 9.86 8.24 -11.04
N GLN A 586 10.56 7.23 -10.52
CA GLN A 586 10.67 5.91 -11.16
C GLN A 586 9.31 5.22 -11.29
N SER A 587 8.44 5.32 -10.28
CA SER A 587 7.08 4.78 -10.37
C SER A 587 6.26 5.44 -11.48
N LEU A 588 6.37 6.77 -11.64
CA LEU A 588 5.70 7.51 -12.72
C LEU A 588 6.27 7.16 -14.10
N SER A 589 7.58 7.00 -14.23
CA SER A 589 8.21 6.59 -15.48
C SER A 589 7.84 5.16 -15.87
N LEU A 590 7.92 4.18 -14.95
CA LEU A 590 7.48 2.80 -15.22
C LEU A 590 6.00 2.72 -15.62
N ALA A 591 5.18 3.50 -14.93
CA ALA A 591 3.79 3.68 -15.27
C ALA A 591 3.62 4.18 -16.71
N ALA A 592 4.33 5.23 -17.09
CA ALA A 592 4.27 5.78 -18.45
C ALA A 592 4.79 4.81 -19.50
N VAL A 593 5.86 4.06 -19.24
CA VAL A 593 6.32 2.99 -20.12
C VAL A 593 5.19 1.99 -20.37
N ALA A 594 4.50 1.54 -19.32
CA ALA A 594 3.39 0.61 -19.47
C ALA A 594 2.20 1.22 -20.24
N LEU A 595 1.97 2.54 -20.09
CA LEU A 595 0.85 3.27 -20.67
C LEU A 595 1.02 3.71 -22.12
N LEU A 596 2.22 4.14 -22.47
CA LEU A 596 2.57 4.59 -23.80
C LEU A 596 3.08 3.42 -24.64
N GLY A 597 3.60 2.38 -23.96
CA GLY A 597 4.33 1.24 -24.53
C GLY A 597 5.49 1.68 -25.31
N VAL A 598 6.28 2.48 -24.62
CA VAL A 598 7.64 2.75 -24.97
C VAL A 598 8.32 1.40 -25.17
N GLU A 599 8.72 1.14 -26.41
CA GLU A 599 9.53 -0.03 -26.76
C GLU A 599 11.00 0.26 -26.43
N VAL A 600 11.80 -0.78 -26.26
CA VAL A 600 13.24 -0.66 -25.99
C VAL A 600 13.97 -1.12 -27.25
N PRO A 601 14.88 -0.31 -27.82
CA PRO A 601 15.40 0.96 -27.29
C PRO A 601 14.41 2.12 -27.39
N VAL A 602 14.43 2.99 -26.37
CA VAL A 602 13.50 4.12 -26.21
C VAL A 602 13.76 5.17 -27.30
N GLU A 603 12.73 5.51 -28.09
CA GLU A 603 12.82 6.58 -29.09
C GLU A 603 12.91 7.99 -28.45
N THR A 604 13.42 8.96 -29.22
CA THR A 604 13.67 10.34 -28.73
C THR A 604 12.45 11.05 -28.10
N PRO A 605 11.19 10.90 -28.60
CA PRO A 605 10.03 11.55 -27.98
C PRO A 605 9.66 10.92 -26.64
N ASP A 606 9.78 9.59 -26.54
CA ASP A 606 9.48 8.84 -25.32
C ASP A 606 10.49 9.15 -24.22
N LEU A 607 11.76 9.30 -24.58
CA LEU A 607 12.82 9.71 -23.65
C LEU A 607 12.51 11.07 -23.00
N THR A 608 12.01 12.03 -23.79
CA THR A 608 11.63 13.36 -23.29
C THR A 608 10.50 13.28 -22.25
N ILE A 609 9.49 12.47 -22.52
CA ILE A 609 8.34 12.28 -21.62
C ILE A 609 8.78 11.60 -20.33
N LEU A 610 9.54 10.50 -20.43
CA LEU A 610 10.03 9.76 -19.28
C LEU A 610 10.94 10.62 -18.39
N PHE A 611 11.78 11.46 -18.98
CA PHE A 611 12.61 12.42 -18.26
C PHE A 611 11.76 13.40 -17.44
N VAL A 612 10.75 14.02 -18.07
CA VAL A 612 9.87 14.97 -17.37
C VAL A 612 9.10 14.29 -16.23
N LEU A 613 8.62 13.06 -16.43
CA LEU A 613 7.88 12.32 -15.43
C LEU A 613 8.73 11.89 -14.23
N GLU A 614 10.00 11.56 -14.47
CA GLU A 614 10.95 11.28 -13.39
C GLU A 614 11.09 12.49 -12.46
N TYR A 615 11.32 13.68 -13.04
CA TYR A 615 11.42 14.93 -12.27
C TYR A 615 10.08 15.40 -11.67
N LEU A 616 8.95 15.08 -12.29
CA LEU A 616 7.63 15.34 -11.70
C LEU A 616 7.48 14.68 -10.33
N GLY A 617 8.08 13.50 -10.13
CA GLY A 617 8.13 12.84 -8.82
C GLY A 617 8.75 13.73 -7.73
N ALA A 618 9.87 14.39 -8.03
CA ALA A 618 10.54 15.32 -7.10
C ALA A 618 9.69 16.56 -6.80
N VAL A 619 9.01 17.13 -7.80
CA VAL A 619 8.08 18.26 -7.61
C VAL A 619 6.94 17.87 -6.68
N LEU A 620 6.34 16.69 -6.88
CA LEU A 620 5.24 16.20 -6.04
C LEU A 620 5.69 15.95 -4.60
N VAL A 621 6.92 15.47 -4.39
CA VAL A 621 7.51 15.35 -3.04
C VAL A 621 7.72 16.71 -2.39
N ALA A 622 8.21 17.71 -3.13
CA ALA A 622 8.36 19.08 -2.61
C ALA A 622 7.01 19.68 -2.20
N ILE A 623 5.97 19.54 -3.04
CA ILE A 623 4.60 19.99 -2.73
C ILE A 623 4.04 19.22 -1.53
N GLY A 624 4.22 17.90 -1.50
CA GLY A 624 3.81 17.04 -0.40
C GLY A 624 4.47 17.44 0.93
N PHE A 625 5.76 17.76 0.90
CA PHE A 625 6.49 18.29 2.05
C PHE A 625 5.85 19.58 2.57
N LEU A 626 5.58 20.56 1.69
CA LEU A 626 4.93 21.81 2.08
C LEU A 626 3.54 21.56 2.70
N TYR A 627 2.73 20.74 2.05
CA TYR A 627 1.39 20.40 2.51
C TYR A 627 1.39 19.73 3.89
N VAL A 628 2.22 18.70 4.09
CA VAL A 628 2.29 17.93 5.34
C VAL A 628 2.91 18.75 6.47
N SER A 629 3.94 19.54 6.17
CA SER A 629 4.58 20.43 7.16
C SER A 629 3.80 21.72 7.44
N ARG A 630 2.64 21.91 6.80
CA ARG A 630 1.79 23.11 6.87
C ARG A 630 2.53 24.40 6.48
N ARG A 631 3.45 24.29 5.53
CA ARG A 631 4.19 25.42 4.97
C ARG A 631 3.48 25.93 3.73
N GLY A 632 3.32 27.24 3.64
CA GLY A 632 2.77 27.90 2.45
C GLY A 632 3.81 28.09 1.36
N LEU A 633 3.37 28.64 0.21
CA LEU A 633 4.25 28.98 -0.92
C LEU A 633 5.35 30.00 -0.56
N SER A 634 5.15 30.78 0.51
CA SER A 634 6.17 31.69 1.06
C SER A 634 7.42 30.98 1.57
N TYR A 635 7.37 29.65 1.75
CA TYR A 635 8.56 28.86 2.03
C TYR A 635 9.48 28.74 0.81
N LEU A 636 8.98 28.97 -0.40
CA LEU A 636 9.77 28.85 -1.63
C LEU A 636 10.43 30.19 -2.00
N ASP A 637 11.77 30.22 -2.03
CA ASP A 637 12.55 31.41 -2.42
C ASP A 637 12.61 31.62 -3.95
N ILE A 638 11.47 31.85 -4.60
CA ILE A 638 11.35 32.05 -6.06
C ILE A 638 11.19 33.54 -6.37
N ARG A 639 12.14 34.12 -7.12
CA ARG A 639 12.07 35.51 -7.58
C ARG A 639 12.89 35.71 -8.85
N LEU A 640 12.52 36.70 -9.67
CA LEU A 640 13.32 37.04 -10.85
C LEU A 640 14.73 37.52 -10.43
N PRO A 641 15.80 37.13 -11.16
CA PRO A 641 17.15 37.60 -10.89
C PRO A 641 17.28 39.10 -11.09
N THR A 642 18.00 39.77 -10.19
CA THR A 642 18.46 41.15 -10.39
C THR A 642 19.62 41.18 -11.39
N ARG A 643 19.94 42.36 -11.95
CA ARG A 643 21.11 42.52 -12.87
C ARG A 643 22.42 42.03 -12.26
N ARG A 644 22.63 42.27 -10.96
CA ARG A 644 23.80 41.77 -10.23
C ARG A 644 23.82 40.25 -10.15
N GLU A 645 22.66 39.64 -9.93
CA GLU A 645 22.52 38.18 -9.85
C GLU A 645 22.67 37.50 -11.20
N VAL A 646 22.34 38.17 -12.32
CA VAL A 646 22.72 37.69 -13.66
C VAL A 646 24.25 37.58 -13.77
N GLY A 647 25.00 38.56 -13.25
CA GLY A 647 26.46 38.45 -13.13
C GLY A 647 26.91 37.30 -12.24
N VAL A 648 26.18 37.03 -11.14
CA VAL A 648 26.43 35.86 -10.28
C VAL A 648 26.19 34.55 -11.02
N VAL A 649 25.23 34.49 -11.96
CA VAL A 649 25.04 33.30 -12.81
C VAL A 649 26.29 33.01 -13.63
N ALA A 650 26.85 34.02 -14.29
CA ALA A 650 28.07 33.85 -15.10
C ALA A 650 29.28 33.42 -14.24
N VAL A 651 29.49 34.09 -13.10
CA VAL A 651 30.59 33.74 -12.18
C VAL A 651 30.39 32.35 -11.57
N GLY A 652 29.16 31.99 -11.22
CA GLY A 652 28.81 30.67 -10.71
C GLY A 652 29.08 29.56 -11.73
N LEU A 653 28.69 29.77 -12.99
CA LEU A 653 28.99 28.86 -14.10
C LEU A 653 30.50 28.65 -14.25
N LEU A 654 31.26 29.74 -14.32
CA LEU A 654 32.73 29.67 -14.42
C LEU A 654 33.36 28.96 -13.22
N ALA A 655 32.84 29.17 -12.01
CA ALA A 655 33.33 28.48 -10.82
C ALA A 655 33.07 26.96 -10.87
N LEU A 656 31.89 26.52 -11.35
CA LEU A 656 31.59 25.10 -11.53
C LEU A 656 32.45 24.46 -12.62
N LEU A 657 32.63 25.13 -13.76
CA LEU A 657 33.49 24.66 -14.85
C LEU A 657 34.97 24.58 -14.41
N ALA A 658 35.46 25.57 -13.67
CA ALA A 658 36.81 25.55 -13.13
C ALA A 658 36.99 24.41 -12.12
N LEU A 659 36.01 24.16 -11.25
CA LEU A 659 36.04 23.04 -10.30
C LEU A 659 36.01 21.69 -11.02
N GLN A 660 35.18 21.55 -12.05
CA GLN A 660 35.14 20.36 -12.90
C GLN A 660 36.49 20.11 -13.58
N ALA A 661 37.07 21.13 -14.23
CA ALA A 661 38.35 21.03 -14.92
C ALA A 661 39.49 20.68 -13.95
N LEU A 662 39.54 21.34 -12.79
CA LEU A 662 40.53 21.04 -11.75
C LEU A 662 40.36 19.63 -11.20
N GLY A 663 39.12 19.21 -10.93
CA GLY A 663 38.80 17.86 -10.46
C GLY A 663 39.24 16.79 -11.46
N SER A 664 38.86 16.94 -12.73
CA SER A 664 39.27 16.04 -13.81
C SER A 664 40.80 16.01 -13.98
N PHE A 665 41.47 17.17 -13.90
CA PHE A 665 42.93 17.24 -13.94
C PHE A 665 43.57 16.43 -12.80
N VAL A 666 43.13 16.63 -11.56
CA VAL A 666 43.65 15.90 -10.39
C VAL A 666 43.38 14.40 -10.51
N ILE A 667 42.19 14.00 -10.94
CA ILE A 667 41.83 12.60 -11.17
C ILE A 667 42.78 11.95 -12.19
N GLY A 668 43.04 12.64 -13.31
CA GLY A 668 43.97 12.16 -14.34
C GLY A 668 45.42 12.11 -13.88
N GLN A 669 45.90 13.09 -13.11
CA GLN A 669 47.26 13.09 -12.57
C GLN A 669 47.51 11.96 -11.55
N LEU A 670 46.45 11.54 -10.85
CA LEU A 670 46.51 10.48 -9.84
C LEU A 670 46.12 9.09 -10.38
N ASP A 671 45.85 8.99 -11.68
CA ASP A 671 45.37 7.76 -12.34
C ASP A 671 44.17 7.12 -11.61
N LEU A 672 43.27 7.97 -11.12
CA LEU A 672 42.09 7.52 -10.38
C LEU A 672 40.99 7.11 -11.37
N PRO A 673 40.31 5.97 -11.15
CA PRO A 673 39.15 5.62 -11.96
C PRO A 673 38.02 6.64 -11.73
N ALA A 674 37.19 6.84 -12.74
CA ALA A 674 35.95 7.63 -12.66
C ALA A 674 34.79 6.81 -13.22
N ALA A 675 33.61 6.91 -12.61
CA ALA A 675 32.39 6.32 -13.14
C ALA A 675 31.70 7.30 -14.11
N GLU A 676 31.22 6.78 -15.22
CA GLU A 676 30.45 7.53 -16.22
C GLU A 676 28.96 7.55 -15.86
N ASN A 677 28.27 8.60 -16.30
CA ASN A 677 26.84 8.72 -16.13
C ASN A 677 26.12 8.03 -17.29
N THR A 678 25.16 7.15 -17.01
CA THR A 678 24.40 6.42 -18.03
C THR A 678 23.64 7.28 -19.02
N LEU A 679 23.16 8.45 -18.60
CA LEU A 679 22.43 9.38 -19.49
C LEU A 679 23.34 10.02 -20.53
N PHE A 680 24.66 10.01 -20.31
CA PHE A 680 25.65 10.69 -21.14
C PHE A 680 26.66 9.73 -21.80
N ASN A 681 26.50 8.42 -21.62
CA ASN A 681 27.32 7.45 -22.35
C ASN A 681 26.71 7.21 -23.75
N LEU A 682 27.51 7.47 -24.78
CA LEU A 682 27.13 7.37 -26.20
C LEU A 682 27.65 6.12 -26.90
N GLU A 683 28.21 5.13 -26.18
CA GLU A 683 28.89 3.96 -26.77
C GLU A 683 28.10 3.29 -27.91
N ASP A 684 26.75 3.35 -27.89
CA ASP A 684 25.86 2.84 -28.96
C ASP A 684 24.71 3.81 -29.36
N GLY A 685 24.73 5.09 -28.95
CA GLY A 685 23.57 6.01 -29.03
C GLY A 685 23.67 7.13 -30.07
N ASP A 686 22.53 7.61 -30.60
CA ASP A 686 22.47 8.80 -31.48
C ASP A 686 22.89 10.08 -30.72
N PRO A 687 23.99 10.75 -31.11
CA PRO A 687 24.44 11.98 -30.46
C PRO A 687 23.39 13.11 -30.45
N SER A 688 22.43 13.09 -31.38
CA SER A 688 21.34 14.08 -31.44
C SER A 688 20.49 14.12 -30.16
N LEU A 689 20.45 13.00 -29.41
CA LEU A 689 19.79 12.90 -28.10
C LEU A 689 20.39 13.86 -27.07
N LEU A 690 21.70 14.10 -27.10
CA LEU A 690 22.34 15.05 -26.18
C LEU A 690 21.85 16.48 -26.40
N PHE A 691 21.57 16.85 -27.65
CA PHE A 691 21.04 18.17 -27.98
C PHE A 691 19.59 18.33 -27.50
N VAL A 692 18.76 17.27 -27.59
CA VAL A 692 17.39 17.26 -27.06
C VAL A 692 17.37 17.40 -25.53
N LEU A 693 18.38 16.86 -24.83
CA LEU A 693 18.49 16.98 -23.38
C LEU A 693 18.81 18.41 -22.91
N VAL A 694 19.46 19.26 -23.71
CA VAL A 694 19.83 20.63 -23.33
C VAL A 694 18.64 21.46 -22.81
N PRO A 695 17.53 21.62 -23.55
CA PRO A 695 16.36 22.36 -23.03
C PRO A 695 15.73 21.69 -21.81
N LEU A 696 15.71 20.35 -21.73
CA LEU A 696 15.19 19.63 -20.57
C LEU A 696 16.05 19.87 -19.33
N ILE A 697 17.37 19.93 -19.50
CA ILE A 697 18.26 20.20 -18.39
C ILE A 697 18.06 21.61 -17.83
N LEU A 698 17.91 22.59 -18.72
CA LEU A 698 17.72 23.99 -18.34
C LEU A 698 16.36 24.26 -17.70
N LEU A 699 15.30 23.62 -18.19
CA LEU A 699 13.92 23.93 -17.80
C LEU A 699 13.33 22.95 -16.77
N VAL A 700 13.89 21.73 -16.66
CA VAL A 700 13.36 20.68 -15.80
C VAL A 700 14.40 20.24 -14.76
N ASN A 701 15.53 19.66 -15.18
CA ASN A 701 16.54 19.10 -14.27
C ASN A 701 17.03 20.13 -13.24
N GLY A 702 17.68 21.21 -13.71
CA GLY A 702 18.26 22.23 -12.84
C GLY A 702 17.22 22.86 -11.90
N PRO A 703 16.07 23.34 -12.41
CA PRO A 703 15.02 23.92 -11.57
C PRO A 703 14.46 22.95 -10.52
N VAL A 704 14.16 21.70 -10.89
CA VAL A 704 13.52 20.73 -10.00
C VAL A 704 14.50 20.21 -8.95
N GLU A 705 15.74 19.92 -9.33
CA GLU A 705 16.76 19.50 -8.36
C GLU A 705 17.06 20.60 -7.36
N GLU A 706 17.26 21.85 -7.81
CA GLU A 706 17.52 22.95 -6.88
C GLU A 706 16.30 23.27 -5.99
N LEU A 707 15.08 23.05 -6.49
CA LEU A 707 13.85 23.15 -5.69
C LEU A 707 13.90 22.15 -4.52
N LEU A 708 14.19 20.89 -4.81
CA LEU A 708 14.22 19.84 -3.81
C LEU A 708 15.42 19.99 -2.87
N TYR A 709 16.63 20.11 -3.40
CA TYR A 709 17.85 20.01 -2.60
C TYR A 709 18.22 21.31 -1.90
N ARG A 710 17.96 22.49 -2.48
CA ARG A 710 18.28 23.78 -1.83
C ARG A 710 17.10 24.38 -1.09
N ASN A 711 15.97 24.52 -1.76
CA ASN A 711 14.84 25.23 -1.20
C ASN A 711 14.07 24.37 -0.18
N VAL A 712 13.94 23.07 -0.42
CA VAL A 712 13.30 22.15 0.53
C VAL A 712 14.32 21.60 1.53
N VAL A 713 15.27 20.76 1.08
CA VAL A 713 16.17 19.99 1.96
C VAL A 713 17.16 20.88 2.71
N GLN A 714 17.97 21.69 2.01
CA GLN A 714 18.98 22.53 2.65
C GLN A 714 18.32 23.56 3.58
N LYS A 715 17.27 24.26 3.14
CA LYS A 715 16.53 25.22 3.97
C LYS A 715 15.94 24.56 5.23
N TYR A 716 15.36 23.36 5.09
CA TYR A 716 14.86 22.61 6.24
C TYR A 716 15.99 22.25 7.23
N LEU A 717 17.16 21.87 6.71
CA LEU A 717 18.34 21.60 7.55
C LEU A 717 18.87 22.88 8.24
N THR A 718 18.80 24.05 7.59
CA THR A 718 19.23 25.33 8.21
C THR A 718 18.40 25.73 9.43
N GLU A 719 17.19 25.18 9.60
CA GLU A 719 16.39 25.41 10.81
C GLU A 719 16.95 24.72 12.05
N ARG A 720 17.83 23.71 11.86
CA ARG A 720 18.34 22.85 12.94
C ARG A 720 19.86 22.85 13.06
N PHE A 721 20.55 23.28 12.01
CA PHE A 721 22.00 23.28 11.89
C PHE A 721 22.52 24.66 11.47
N PRO A 722 23.76 25.00 11.84
CA PRO A 722 24.45 26.13 11.24
C PRO A 722 24.47 26.02 9.70
N THR A 723 24.40 27.15 9.01
CA THR A 723 24.25 27.20 7.56
C THR A 723 25.27 26.37 6.79
N HIS A 724 26.55 26.41 7.19
CA HIS A 724 27.61 25.63 6.53
C HIS A 724 27.41 24.12 6.68
N VAL A 725 26.97 23.66 7.86
CA VAL A 725 26.66 22.22 8.09
C VAL A 725 25.44 21.80 7.25
N ALA A 726 24.42 22.66 7.15
CA ALA A 726 23.25 22.37 6.32
C ALA A 726 23.60 22.26 4.83
N VAL A 727 24.50 23.11 4.32
CA VAL A 727 25.03 23.01 2.94
C VAL A 727 25.76 21.69 2.73
N LEU A 728 26.66 21.31 3.65
CA LEU A 728 27.41 20.04 3.55
C LEU A 728 26.46 18.84 3.56
N LEU A 729 25.50 18.80 4.50
CA LEU A 729 24.52 17.71 4.61
C LEU A 729 23.62 17.62 3.38
N ALA A 730 23.10 18.74 2.88
CA ALA A 730 22.29 18.75 1.67
C ALA A 730 23.09 18.30 0.45
N SER A 731 24.38 18.65 0.39
CA SER A 731 25.28 18.21 -0.68
C SER A 731 25.56 16.71 -0.62
N VAL A 732 25.72 16.12 0.56
CA VAL A 732 25.81 14.66 0.72
C VAL A 732 24.52 13.97 0.28
N VAL A 733 23.35 14.50 0.66
CA VAL A 733 22.06 13.93 0.24
C VAL A 733 21.90 13.99 -1.28
N PHE A 734 22.27 15.13 -1.89
CA PHE A 734 22.28 15.32 -3.34
C PHE A 734 23.18 14.29 -4.03
N THR A 735 24.44 14.13 -3.61
CA THR A 735 25.36 13.21 -4.29
C THR A 735 24.94 11.76 -4.16
N LEU A 736 24.47 11.33 -2.98
CA LEU A 736 24.02 9.96 -2.78
C LEU A 736 22.76 9.64 -3.61
N ALA A 737 21.93 10.63 -3.94
CA ALA A 737 20.79 10.44 -4.82
C ALA A 737 21.19 10.08 -6.26
N HIS A 738 22.42 10.39 -6.67
CA HIS A 738 22.92 10.11 -8.02
C HIS A 738 23.54 8.72 -8.17
N ILE A 739 23.71 7.96 -7.08
CA ILE A 739 24.28 6.61 -7.11
C ILE A 739 23.68 5.74 -8.23
N PRO A 740 22.34 5.66 -8.43
CA PRO A 740 21.76 4.83 -9.48
C PRO A 740 22.31 5.12 -10.89
N ALA A 741 22.57 6.39 -11.22
CA ALA A 741 23.07 6.82 -12.53
C ALA A 741 24.53 6.43 -12.80
N TYR A 742 25.28 6.08 -11.75
CA TYR A 742 26.71 5.73 -11.83
C TYR A 742 26.99 4.27 -11.47
N LEU A 743 25.96 3.45 -11.25
CA LEU A 743 26.14 2.02 -10.92
C LEU A 743 26.04 1.09 -12.13
N VAL A 744 25.52 1.59 -13.25
CA VAL A 744 25.33 0.81 -14.48
C VAL A 744 26.67 0.74 -15.24
N GLY A 745 26.91 -0.37 -15.97
CA GLY A 745 28.18 -0.60 -16.68
C GLY A 745 29.27 -1.29 -15.84
N GLY A 746 28.98 -1.64 -14.58
CA GLY A 746 29.92 -2.34 -13.70
C GLY A 746 31.19 -1.55 -13.30
N PRO A 747 31.12 -0.25 -13.00
CA PRO A 747 32.30 0.53 -12.66
C PRO A 747 32.95 0.06 -11.36
N SER A 748 34.23 0.41 -11.18
CA SER A 748 34.90 0.17 -9.91
C SER A 748 34.28 1.02 -8.79
N LEU A 749 34.20 0.48 -7.56
CA LEU A 749 33.70 1.22 -6.39
C LEU A 749 34.47 2.53 -6.16
N LEU A 750 35.79 2.49 -6.38
CA LEU A 750 36.63 3.67 -6.30
C LEU A 750 36.20 4.72 -7.35
N GLY A 751 35.89 4.29 -8.58
CA GLY A 751 35.39 5.18 -9.62
C GLY A 751 34.09 5.88 -9.26
N VAL A 752 33.14 5.15 -8.67
CA VAL A 752 31.88 5.74 -8.17
C VAL A 752 32.18 6.77 -7.07
N VAL A 753 33.04 6.43 -6.10
CA VAL A 753 33.39 7.34 -4.99
C VAL A 753 34.09 8.60 -5.49
N VAL A 754 35.02 8.47 -6.42
CA VAL A 754 35.75 9.60 -7.03
C VAL A 754 34.78 10.54 -7.74
N THR A 755 33.88 10.00 -8.59
CA THR A 755 32.86 10.79 -9.27
C THR A 755 31.92 11.48 -8.28
N LEU A 756 31.41 10.77 -7.26
CA LEU A 756 30.56 11.36 -6.23
C LEU A 756 31.27 12.44 -5.40
N GLY A 757 32.58 12.32 -5.19
CA GLY A 757 33.39 13.35 -4.53
C GLY A 757 33.45 14.66 -5.33
N LEU A 758 33.57 14.56 -6.66
CA LEU A 758 33.52 15.71 -7.56
C LEU A 758 32.12 16.36 -7.55
N LEU A 759 31.07 15.55 -7.67
CA LEU A 759 29.67 16.00 -7.55
C LEU A 759 29.40 16.69 -6.20
N PHE A 760 30.04 16.23 -5.13
CA PHE A 760 29.88 16.81 -3.80
C PHE A 760 30.46 18.23 -3.75
N GLY A 761 31.63 18.44 -4.34
CA GLY A 761 32.24 19.75 -4.49
C GLY A 761 31.35 20.72 -5.26
N LEU A 762 30.83 20.29 -6.42
CA LEU A 762 29.91 21.08 -7.24
C LEU A 762 28.63 21.44 -6.47
N SER A 763 28.04 20.48 -5.76
CA SER A 763 26.84 20.69 -4.94
C SER A 763 27.09 21.66 -3.78
N CYS A 764 28.27 21.66 -3.17
CA CYS A 764 28.65 22.63 -2.14
C CYS A 764 28.71 24.07 -2.68
N VAL A 765 29.21 24.26 -3.91
CA VAL A 765 29.23 25.58 -4.58
C VAL A 765 27.80 26.06 -4.81
N LEU A 766 26.93 25.21 -5.38
CA LEU A 766 25.51 25.51 -5.60
C LEU A 766 24.79 25.85 -4.29
N GLY A 767 24.99 25.04 -3.24
CA GLY A 767 24.40 25.29 -1.91
C GLY A 767 24.86 26.60 -1.29
N THR A 768 26.12 26.96 -1.48
CA THR A 768 26.67 28.25 -1.02
C THR A 768 26.11 29.43 -1.82
N LEU A 769 25.97 29.28 -3.14
CA LEU A 769 25.32 30.27 -4.00
C LEU A 769 23.86 30.50 -3.58
N PHE A 770 23.14 29.43 -3.23
CA PHE A 770 21.77 29.55 -2.71
C PHE A 770 21.73 30.32 -1.39
N VAL A 771 22.68 30.09 -0.48
CA VAL A 771 22.75 30.85 0.78
C VAL A 771 22.96 32.34 0.53
N ARG A 772 23.83 32.70 -0.42
CA ARG A 772 24.17 34.09 -0.73
C ARG A 772 23.07 34.82 -1.47
N THR A 773 22.39 34.13 -2.37
CA THR A 773 21.35 34.75 -3.21
C THR A 773 19.99 34.63 -2.56
N ARG A 774 19.64 33.50 -1.91
CA ARG A 774 18.26 33.13 -1.56
C ARG A 774 17.33 33.33 -2.75
N ASN A 775 17.75 32.81 -3.90
CA ASN A 775 16.99 32.84 -5.13
C ASN A 775 17.14 31.51 -5.86
N LEU A 776 16.07 30.74 -5.89
CA LEU A 776 16.03 29.45 -6.57
C LEU A 776 16.34 29.59 -8.07
N VAL A 777 15.86 30.65 -8.73
CA VAL A 777 16.04 30.85 -10.18
C VAL A 777 17.51 31.04 -10.54
N VAL A 778 18.28 31.75 -9.70
CA VAL A 778 19.71 32.01 -9.93
C VAL A 778 20.51 30.72 -9.85
N VAL A 779 20.27 29.90 -8.82
CA VAL A 779 21.03 28.65 -8.64
C VAL A 779 20.62 27.60 -9.66
N ALA A 780 19.32 27.51 -9.97
CA ALA A 780 18.82 26.66 -11.05
C ALA A 780 19.43 27.03 -12.41
N ALA A 781 19.58 28.33 -12.71
CA ALA A 781 20.24 28.78 -13.92
C ALA A 781 21.73 28.40 -13.95
N VAL A 782 22.46 28.60 -12.85
CA VAL A 782 23.88 28.17 -12.75
C VAL A 782 24.02 26.66 -12.96
N HIS A 783 23.19 25.87 -12.27
CA HIS A 783 23.22 24.41 -12.37
C HIS A 783 22.85 23.94 -13.79
N GLY A 784 21.72 24.41 -14.32
CA GLY A 784 21.25 24.04 -15.65
C GLY A 784 22.24 24.43 -16.75
N LEU A 785 22.81 25.65 -16.70
CA LEU A 785 23.81 26.10 -17.68
C LEU A 785 25.10 25.29 -17.59
N TYR A 786 25.52 24.90 -16.38
CA TYR A 786 26.68 24.03 -16.20
C TYR A 786 26.46 22.68 -16.88
N ASN A 787 25.35 21.99 -16.57
CA ASN A 787 25.03 20.70 -17.18
C ASN A 787 24.84 20.81 -18.70
N ALA A 788 24.16 21.86 -19.17
CA ALA A 788 23.98 22.11 -20.60
C ALA A 788 25.31 22.35 -21.33
N THR A 789 26.26 23.05 -20.70
CA THR A 789 27.60 23.26 -21.28
C THR A 789 28.35 21.94 -21.46
N LEU A 790 28.27 21.05 -20.45
CA LEU A 790 28.88 19.72 -20.55
C LEU A 790 28.23 18.87 -21.66
N LEU A 791 26.90 18.89 -21.77
CA LEU A 791 26.18 18.20 -22.84
C LEU A 791 26.56 18.70 -24.23
N VAL A 792 26.60 20.02 -24.42
CA VAL A 792 26.98 20.62 -25.71
C VAL A 792 28.43 20.28 -26.04
N ALA A 793 29.35 20.33 -25.07
CA ALA A 793 30.74 19.94 -25.29
C ALA A 793 30.86 18.47 -25.70
N LEU A 794 30.14 17.57 -25.01
CA LEU A 794 30.11 16.15 -25.34
C LEU A 794 29.54 15.89 -26.74
N TYR A 795 28.44 16.57 -27.09
CA TYR A 795 27.86 16.50 -28.43
C TYR A 795 28.87 16.90 -29.51
N LEU A 796 29.58 18.02 -29.32
CA LEU A 796 30.58 18.51 -30.27
C LEU A 796 31.80 17.59 -30.42
N THR A 797 32.08 16.74 -29.44
CA THR A 797 33.17 15.75 -29.52
C THR A 797 32.74 14.39 -30.05
N ALA A 798 31.44 14.09 -30.00
CA ALA A 798 30.88 12.80 -30.41
C ALA A 798 30.22 12.81 -31.79
N ALA A 799 29.74 13.98 -32.24
CA ALA A 799 29.28 14.24 -33.62
C ALA A 799 30.46 14.61 -34.52
#